data_AF-A0A922LWB7-F1
#
_entry.id   AF-A0A922LWB7-F1
#
_cell.length_a   1.000
_cell.length_b   1.000
_cell.length_c   1.000
_cell.angle_alpha   90.00
_cell.angle_beta   90.00
_cell.angle_gamma   90.00
#
_symmetry.space_group_name_H-M   'P 1'
#
loop_
_entity.id
_entity.type
_entity.pdbx_description
1 polymer ?
#
loop_
_entity_poly.entity_id
_entity_poly.type
_entity_poly.pdbx_seq_one_letter_code
_entity_poly.pdbx_strand_id
1 'polypeptide(L)'
;MTVIVFLLDNSAAMNQRTFQGTTLLDVAKSAIEIFFKIRMSKSRVDRYFVLTLNSDISYVKLTGWKQNVDLQLLHSALNNIKPDGLVDLSTGIQRTFRMLNINRLQLGLENYGMGIYPSCIEPSVIICITTSIGSYSFDGQIFNDASITSIESAVLGNVLTKETFRWDYRMYSLVLRFPAFVSNIHGGSSIRSETISPLKRLAEKTGGESFDVYDGRELHQCLDCLVTKCQPGVVLKLRRSTDCVDAALQEKFVKQLMSVKLMGRSSSWPIPEQFWPDDEMLASELPPRSAHPEVLVSKVPVVEPELPEYFPVDRYELTPSHFTKEFLNSSEQNMVWRCFSYGIKKSQNAPFGYLKVSSDLQSVHLHILPYNYPVFLQLLGDICDHKRMTEAWGHQFVNYLGTIPKYYFMPLAKAFERIGFVGMIKPEAIDRALPYQLKHSLQKLRHSAKIEYDNFVRMTQTDSPTNPTVTLPSALLPLPLWPLREFKSMYIKPKRLHSNSLRPCNISRTKLRVVLGKMRHELDNLLNGSSSIRAVDLIHQQPVALMGDYVNYRNSRQVETPLREINPTPERSDTFGNPFRRKSTSFVADEGFVDEMDSLQVNSCNPNTVLLNFGRKKSAQTTKNPQARVKGPLPPYINHLNWRFFSPKSSPLSSPRSSDNTFSEEISSAISSPTYADNSPSLINHSRFANQAIIEKTNTFDTRNASSLESFKLNKKIMFELIHLVRQPYTDAVLLFDRMNELTGSIGQREAVVSMLMSEALRFRRSCLYFLLSDWRTWLLQSENSKDRVILQKSNQRYNCEKSSIYVFAQLFSTSSFIKSIADDFKKRELIDVKDCLSSVYVHQGEMATIPLLVTNVPANNIIPEYTTSDDATSCYIVVLRCPVGCSIGHLDTPLRARSFFRNSERFFFSKESVNVTVHIVGGFPDPRNISHSVLVEILSSLICSDHNYELGVCCVGENNILSSSGGKSQPVILGVIFNIKTNQINPARISWKARGPVPALRLLRLDYVGSDEITNVFNPERGYLTIDPFPYVRPAFVNTQITSEEIRARSTTPEQEPATYFEGQIAVHRLRLHCPNSLSWFGLGPLIFRCVLDSNKPWVPINGASTVASEDPLTNVEI
;
A
#
# COMPACT_ATOMS: atom_id res chain seq x y z
N MET A 1 -15.41 -28.41 3.92
CA MET A 1 -15.81 -27.00 4.11
C MET A 1 -14.59 -26.23 4.59
N THR A 2 -14.17 -25.23 3.82
CA THR A 2 -13.17 -24.23 4.26
C THR A 2 -13.84 -22.87 4.37
N VAL A 3 -13.40 -22.05 5.33
CA VAL A 3 -13.76 -20.63 5.42
C VAL A 3 -12.79 -19.84 4.56
N ILE A 4 -13.30 -18.99 3.68
CA ILE A 4 -12.49 -18.16 2.76
C ILE A 4 -12.85 -16.70 3.02
N VAL A 5 -11.87 -15.90 3.44
CA VAL A 5 -12.04 -14.49 3.77
C VAL A 5 -11.25 -13.64 2.79
N PHE A 6 -11.94 -12.84 1.98
CA PHE A 6 -11.31 -11.80 1.19
C PHE A 6 -11.16 -10.54 2.03
N LEU A 7 -9.92 -10.14 2.31
CA LEU A 7 -9.61 -8.82 2.86
C LEU A 7 -9.23 -7.91 1.70
N LEU A 8 -10.19 -7.11 1.25
CA LEU A 8 -10.03 -6.20 0.13
C LEU A 8 -9.62 -4.82 0.64
N ASP A 9 -8.41 -4.39 0.28
CA ASP A 9 -8.01 -2.99 0.38
C ASP A 9 -8.99 -2.13 -0.43
N ASN A 10 -9.64 -1.19 0.24
CA ASN A 10 -10.49 -0.19 -0.39
C ASN A 10 -10.03 1.24 -0.08
N SER A 11 -8.74 1.41 0.25
CA SER A 11 -8.12 2.72 0.40
C SER A 11 -8.19 3.54 -0.89
N ALA A 12 -7.95 4.85 -0.77
CA ALA A 12 -7.90 5.75 -1.92
C ALA A 12 -6.83 5.34 -2.96
N ALA A 13 -5.78 4.61 -2.58
CA ALA A 13 -4.76 4.12 -3.50
C ALA A 13 -5.31 3.13 -4.54
N MET A 14 -6.35 2.37 -4.20
CA MET A 14 -7.00 1.41 -5.11
C MET A 14 -7.81 2.07 -6.25
N ASN A 15 -7.94 3.41 -6.25
CA ASN A 15 -8.49 4.18 -7.38
C ASN A 15 -7.52 4.41 -8.54
N GLN A 16 -6.23 4.07 -8.38
CA GLN A 16 -5.29 4.13 -9.49
C GLN A 16 -5.80 3.30 -10.67
N ARG A 17 -5.62 3.82 -11.89
CA ARG A 17 -6.06 3.16 -13.11
C ARG A 17 -4.92 2.39 -13.75
N THR A 18 -5.23 1.18 -14.20
CA THR A 18 -4.33 0.37 -15.03
C THR A 18 -4.26 0.93 -16.46
N PHE A 19 -3.32 0.43 -17.27
CA PHE A 19 -3.28 0.71 -18.71
C PHE A 19 -4.60 0.36 -19.46
N GLN A 20 -5.45 -0.50 -18.89
CA GLN A 20 -6.75 -0.87 -19.45
C GLN A 20 -7.87 0.14 -19.10
N GLY A 21 -7.59 1.15 -18.27
CA GLY A 21 -8.54 2.16 -17.82
C GLY A 21 -9.43 1.75 -16.64
N THR A 22 -9.41 0.47 -16.23
CA THR A 22 -10.03 -0.05 -15.00
C THR A 22 -9.27 0.40 -13.76
N THR A 23 -9.95 0.55 -12.61
CA THR A 23 -9.25 0.82 -11.34
C THR A 23 -8.67 -0.47 -10.76
N LEU A 24 -7.63 -0.36 -9.91
CA LEU A 24 -7.10 -1.51 -9.16
C LEU A 24 -8.17 -2.15 -8.28
N LEU A 25 -9.12 -1.36 -7.75
CA LEU A 25 -10.30 -1.87 -7.04
C LEU A 25 -11.21 -2.73 -7.93
N ASP A 26 -11.42 -2.36 -9.20
CA ASP A 26 -12.22 -3.14 -10.14
C ASP A 26 -11.50 -4.44 -10.55
N VAL A 27 -10.17 -4.38 -10.74
CA VAL A 27 -9.32 -5.56 -10.97
C VAL A 27 -9.40 -6.53 -9.78
N ALA A 28 -9.35 -6.01 -8.55
CA ALA A 28 -9.46 -6.82 -7.33
C ALA A 28 -10.86 -7.44 -7.16
N LYS A 29 -11.94 -6.71 -7.47
CA LYS A 29 -13.31 -7.27 -7.51
C LYS A 29 -13.41 -8.40 -8.54
N SER A 30 -12.90 -8.18 -9.75
CA SER A 30 -12.84 -9.20 -10.80
C SER A 30 -12.04 -10.43 -10.35
N ALA A 31 -10.91 -10.25 -9.65
CA ALA A 31 -10.12 -11.35 -9.09
C ALA A 31 -10.92 -12.20 -8.09
N ILE A 32 -11.70 -11.57 -7.20
CA ILE A 32 -12.59 -12.27 -6.25
C ILE A 32 -13.66 -13.07 -7.00
N GLU A 33 -14.29 -12.49 -8.03
CA GLU A 33 -15.32 -13.18 -8.83
C GLU A 33 -14.75 -14.36 -9.62
N ILE A 34 -13.58 -14.20 -10.23
CA ILE A 34 -12.86 -15.26 -10.96
C ILE A 34 -12.51 -16.39 -10.01
N PHE A 35 -11.88 -16.08 -8.86
CA PHE A 35 -11.55 -17.07 -7.84
C PHE A 35 -12.79 -17.83 -7.35
N PHE A 36 -13.88 -17.11 -7.06
CA PHE A 36 -15.13 -17.72 -6.61
C PHE A 36 -15.69 -18.68 -7.67
N LYS A 37 -15.72 -18.29 -8.95
CA LYS A 37 -16.16 -19.16 -10.06
C LYS A 37 -15.31 -20.43 -10.17
N ILE A 38 -13.98 -20.30 -10.13
CA ILE A 38 -13.06 -21.45 -10.19
C ILE A 38 -13.28 -22.36 -8.96
N ARG A 39 -13.38 -21.79 -7.75
CA ARG A 39 -13.54 -22.57 -6.51
C ARG A 39 -14.90 -23.26 -6.41
N MET A 40 -15.99 -22.63 -6.86
CA MET A 40 -17.35 -23.18 -6.86
C MET A 40 -17.48 -24.46 -7.72
N SER A 41 -16.59 -24.65 -8.71
CA SER A 41 -16.48 -25.91 -9.46
C SER A 41 -15.89 -27.06 -8.63
N LYS A 42 -15.02 -26.76 -7.65
CA LYS A 42 -14.29 -27.74 -6.83
C LYS A 42 -14.93 -27.99 -5.45
N SER A 43 -15.54 -26.97 -4.84
CA SER A 43 -16.23 -27.07 -3.55
C SER A 43 -17.46 -26.16 -3.51
N ARG A 44 -18.63 -26.75 -3.22
CA ARG A 44 -19.91 -26.04 -3.04
C ARG A 44 -20.28 -25.78 -1.58
N VAL A 45 -19.45 -26.22 -0.63
CA VAL A 45 -19.73 -26.20 0.81
C VAL A 45 -18.89 -25.14 1.54
N ASP A 46 -18.07 -24.37 0.82
CA ASP A 46 -17.17 -23.38 1.41
C ASP A 46 -17.92 -22.09 1.77
N ARG A 47 -17.50 -21.45 2.87
CA ARG A 47 -18.11 -20.21 3.38
C ARG A 47 -17.25 -19.02 2.97
N TYR A 48 -17.86 -18.00 2.40
CA TYR A 48 -17.16 -16.81 1.93
C TYR A 48 -17.47 -15.58 2.78
N PHE A 49 -16.45 -14.74 2.98
CA PHE A 49 -16.54 -13.45 3.67
C PHE A 49 -15.82 -12.39 2.84
N VAL A 50 -16.37 -11.17 2.81
CA VAL A 50 -15.72 -10.01 2.18
C VAL A 50 -15.62 -8.90 3.22
N LEU A 51 -14.38 -8.54 3.54
CA LEU A 51 -14.00 -7.51 4.51
C LEU A 51 -13.26 -6.37 3.79
N THR A 52 -13.48 -5.13 4.24
CA THR A 52 -12.82 -3.92 3.71
C THR A 52 -12.15 -3.11 4.82
N LEU A 53 -11.47 -2.01 4.49
CA LEU A 53 -10.73 -1.16 5.42
C LEU A 53 -11.55 0.04 5.95
N ASN A 54 -12.83 -0.20 6.24
CA ASN A 54 -13.74 0.84 6.75
C ASN A 54 -13.82 0.85 8.28
N SER A 55 -14.35 1.93 8.86
CA SER A 55 -14.56 2.01 10.32
C SER A 55 -15.70 1.11 10.81
N ASP A 56 -15.53 0.70 12.07
CA ASP A 56 -16.47 0.09 13.01
C ASP A 56 -17.26 -1.13 12.51
N ILE A 57 -18.46 -0.90 11.96
CA ILE A 57 -19.42 -1.95 11.59
C ILE A 57 -19.42 -2.15 10.06
N SER A 58 -19.01 -1.13 9.32
CA SER A 58 -19.15 -1.04 7.87
C SER A 58 -18.06 -1.74 7.07
N TYR A 59 -17.10 -2.38 7.75
CA TYR A 59 -16.01 -3.16 7.15
C TYR A 59 -16.46 -4.54 6.66
N VAL A 60 -17.51 -5.10 7.24
CA VAL A 60 -18.06 -6.39 6.82
C VAL A 60 -19.06 -6.13 5.69
N LYS A 61 -18.81 -6.65 4.50
CA LYS A 61 -19.66 -6.44 3.30
C LYS A 61 -20.46 -7.66 2.90
N LEU A 62 -20.01 -8.85 3.30
CA LEU A 62 -20.66 -10.12 3.04
C LEU A 62 -20.36 -11.12 4.17
N THR A 63 -21.39 -11.76 4.71
CA THR A 63 -21.29 -12.76 5.79
C THR A 63 -21.83 -14.14 5.40
N GLY A 64 -20.94 -15.09 5.13
CA GLY A 64 -21.28 -16.49 4.84
C GLY A 64 -21.57 -17.37 6.06
N TRP A 65 -21.91 -16.80 7.23
CA TRP A 65 -22.04 -17.57 8.48
C TRP A 65 -23.25 -18.53 8.51
N LYS A 66 -24.34 -18.21 7.81
CA LYS A 66 -25.64 -18.92 7.92
C LYS A 66 -26.29 -19.34 6.59
N GLN A 67 -25.76 -18.88 5.46
CA GLN A 67 -26.37 -19.08 4.15
C GLN A 67 -25.29 -19.36 3.11
N ASN A 68 -25.57 -20.26 2.18
CA ASN A 68 -24.69 -20.48 1.02
C ASN A 68 -24.63 -19.19 0.21
N VAL A 69 -23.42 -18.76 -0.15
CA VAL A 69 -23.21 -17.49 -0.85
C VAL A 69 -23.45 -17.72 -2.35
N ASP A 70 -24.59 -17.25 -2.85
CA ASP A 70 -24.86 -17.24 -4.29
C ASP A 70 -24.03 -16.16 -5.00
N LEU A 71 -23.68 -16.41 -6.26
CA LEU A 71 -22.90 -15.50 -7.10
C LEU A 71 -23.56 -14.10 -7.21
N GLN A 72 -24.89 -14.04 -7.25
CA GLN A 72 -25.65 -12.77 -7.26
C GLN A 72 -25.44 -11.96 -5.98
N LEU A 73 -25.42 -12.62 -4.81
CA LEU A 73 -25.21 -11.98 -3.52
C LEU A 73 -23.77 -11.45 -3.41
N LEU A 74 -22.78 -12.22 -3.90
CA LEU A 74 -21.40 -11.79 -4.04
C LEU A 74 -21.26 -10.54 -4.93
N HIS A 75 -21.81 -10.54 -6.15
CA HIS A 75 -21.78 -9.38 -7.03
C HIS A 75 -22.46 -8.16 -6.38
N SER A 76 -23.58 -8.34 -5.68
CA SER A 76 -24.26 -7.23 -4.99
C SER A 76 -23.39 -6.61 -3.90
N ALA A 77 -22.67 -7.44 -3.12
CA ALA A 77 -21.74 -6.98 -2.11
C ALA A 77 -20.53 -6.26 -2.74
N LEU A 78 -19.89 -6.82 -3.76
CA LEU A 78 -18.73 -6.22 -4.44
C LEU A 78 -19.08 -4.89 -5.12
N ASN A 79 -20.26 -4.78 -5.73
CA ASN A 79 -20.75 -3.53 -6.33
C ASN A 79 -20.99 -2.42 -5.29
N ASN A 80 -21.32 -2.78 -4.05
CA ASN A 80 -21.46 -1.83 -2.95
C ASN A 80 -20.11 -1.35 -2.36
N ILE A 81 -18.99 -2.00 -2.69
CA ILE A 81 -17.66 -1.58 -2.22
C ILE A 81 -17.18 -0.36 -2.98
N LYS A 82 -16.85 0.68 -2.22
CA LYS A 82 -16.30 1.95 -2.69
C LYS A 82 -14.88 2.12 -2.17
N PRO A 83 -14.09 2.99 -2.82
CA PRO A 83 -12.75 3.36 -2.38
C PRO A 83 -12.81 4.36 -1.20
N ASP A 84 -13.45 3.95 -0.10
CA ASP A 84 -13.72 4.77 1.10
C ASP A 84 -13.02 4.25 2.38
N GLY A 85 -11.97 3.43 2.21
CA GLY A 85 -11.16 2.89 3.30
C GLY A 85 -10.39 3.96 4.06
N LEU A 86 -10.60 4.01 5.38
CA LEU A 86 -10.02 4.97 6.33
C LEU A 86 -9.08 4.30 7.35
N VAL A 87 -9.06 2.98 7.41
CA VAL A 87 -8.38 2.19 8.44
C VAL A 87 -7.14 1.51 7.85
N ASP A 88 -6.07 1.40 8.62
CA ASP A 88 -4.84 0.73 8.18
C ASP A 88 -5.05 -0.76 7.90
N LEU A 89 -4.26 -1.28 6.95
CA LEU A 89 -4.29 -2.69 6.56
C LEU A 89 -3.97 -3.62 7.74
N SER A 90 -3.05 -3.21 8.64
CA SER A 90 -2.70 -3.93 9.87
C SER A 90 -3.94 -4.15 10.77
N THR A 91 -4.71 -3.09 11.02
CA THR A 91 -5.95 -3.12 11.80
C THR A 91 -7.04 -3.94 11.09
N GLY A 92 -7.12 -3.89 9.76
CA GLY A 92 -8.00 -4.77 8.96
C GLY A 92 -7.68 -6.27 9.12
N ILE A 93 -6.39 -6.62 9.12
CA ILE A 93 -5.91 -7.99 9.37
C ILE A 93 -6.24 -8.42 10.81
N GLN A 94 -5.98 -7.57 11.81
CA GLN A 94 -6.30 -7.86 13.21
C GLN A 94 -7.81 -8.11 13.43
N ARG A 95 -8.68 -7.28 12.83
CA ARG A 95 -10.15 -7.50 12.84
C ARG A 95 -10.54 -8.82 12.18
N THR A 96 -9.86 -9.20 11.09
CA THR A 96 -10.07 -10.48 10.42
C THR A 96 -9.73 -11.67 11.33
N PHE A 97 -8.58 -11.65 12.01
CA PHE A 97 -8.21 -12.70 12.97
C PHE A 97 -9.15 -12.74 14.19
N ARG A 98 -9.57 -11.58 14.71
CA ARG A 98 -10.55 -11.48 15.80
C ARG A 98 -11.87 -12.16 15.41
N MET A 99 -12.41 -11.86 14.22
CA MET A 99 -13.65 -12.44 13.71
C MET A 99 -13.59 -13.98 13.67
N LEU A 100 -12.48 -14.54 13.15
CA LEU A 100 -12.29 -16.00 13.09
C LEU A 100 -12.10 -16.61 14.49
N ASN A 101 -11.32 -15.97 15.37
CA ASN A 101 -11.06 -16.46 16.74
C ASN A 101 -12.35 -16.52 17.58
N ILE A 102 -13.24 -15.52 17.45
CA ILE A 102 -14.55 -15.51 18.13
C ILE A 102 -15.37 -16.74 17.74
N ASN A 103 -15.43 -17.07 16.44
CA ASN A 103 -16.18 -18.22 15.95
C ASN A 103 -15.59 -19.55 16.45
N ARG A 104 -14.25 -19.72 16.41
CA ARG A 104 -13.58 -20.90 16.99
C ARG A 104 -13.87 -21.10 18.48
N LEU A 105 -13.84 -20.02 19.25
CA LEU A 105 -14.10 -20.05 20.69
C LEU A 105 -15.56 -20.38 21.01
N GLN A 106 -16.52 -19.82 20.27
CA GLN A 106 -17.94 -20.16 20.38
C GLN A 106 -18.20 -21.65 20.09
N LEU A 107 -17.63 -22.16 18.99
CA LEU A 107 -17.69 -23.58 18.61
C LEU A 107 -17.03 -24.48 19.66
N GLY A 108 -16.04 -23.97 20.41
CA GLY A 108 -15.31 -24.72 21.42
C GLY A 108 -14.23 -25.62 20.80
N LEU A 109 -13.58 -25.17 19.74
CA LEU A 109 -12.46 -25.87 19.10
C LEU A 109 -11.13 -25.76 19.87
N GLU A 110 -11.07 -24.82 20.83
CA GLU A 110 -9.86 -24.52 21.60
C GLU A 110 -9.82 -25.29 22.92
N ASN A 111 -9.21 -26.47 22.87
CA ASN A 111 -9.05 -27.38 24.02
C ASN A 111 -7.73 -27.12 24.75
N TYR A 112 -7.59 -25.97 25.43
CA TYR A 112 -6.37 -25.67 26.21
C TYR A 112 -6.20 -26.64 27.39
N GLY A 113 -4.99 -27.17 27.59
CA GLY A 113 -4.67 -28.10 28.68
C GLY A 113 -5.10 -29.55 28.45
N MET A 114 -5.74 -29.85 27.31
CA MET A 114 -6.20 -31.20 26.94
C MET A 114 -5.51 -31.78 25.71
N GLY A 115 -4.37 -31.20 25.30
CA GLY A 115 -3.69 -31.54 24.06
C GLY A 115 -4.33 -30.92 22.82
N ILE A 116 -3.67 -31.11 21.67
CA ILE A 116 -4.02 -30.46 20.41
C ILE A 116 -4.58 -31.53 19.44
N TYR A 117 -5.90 -31.56 19.25
CA TYR A 117 -6.58 -32.56 18.41
C TYR A 117 -6.68 -32.11 16.94
N PRO A 118 -6.11 -32.84 15.95
CA PRO A 118 -6.21 -32.49 14.54
C PRO A 118 -7.62 -32.44 13.96
N SER A 119 -8.63 -33.06 14.59
CA SER A 119 -10.03 -32.88 14.16
C SER A 119 -10.68 -31.56 14.63
N CYS A 120 -10.08 -30.84 15.58
CA CYS A 120 -10.61 -29.58 16.12
C CYS A 120 -10.20 -28.37 15.26
N ILE A 121 -10.55 -28.44 13.97
CA ILE A 121 -10.16 -27.46 12.95
C ILE A 121 -11.36 -26.76 12.31
N GLU A 122 -11.13 -25.50 11.94
CA GLU A 122 -11.97 -24.72 11.04
C GLU A 122 -11.06 -24.06 10.02
N PRO A 123 -10.67 -24.79 8.96
CA PRO A 123 -9.62 -24.37 8.03
C PRO A 123 -10.02 -23.08 7.33
N SER A 124 -9.26 -22.02 7.61
CA SER A 124 -9.56 -20.64 7.23
C SER A 124 -8.46 -20.10 6.33
N VAL A 125 -8.83 -19.64 5.14
CA VAL A 125 -7.90 -19.04 4.18
C VAL A 125 -8.24 -17.56 4.03
N ILE A 126 -7.27 -16.70 4.30
CA ILE A 126 -7.38 -15.25 4.16
C ILE A 126 -6.67 -14.86 2.86
N ILE A 127 -7.37 -14.19 1.95
CA ILE A 127 -6.82 -13.66 0.70
C ILE A 127 -6.86 -12.14 0.82
N CYS A 128 -5.69 -11.54 1.04
CA CYS A 128 -5.51 -10.10 1.16
C CYS A 128 -5.14 -9.50 -0.20
N ILE A 129 -5.91 -8.55 -0.71
CA ILE A 129 -5.65 -7.88 -1.99
C ILE A 129 -5.35 -6.41 -1.72
N THR A 130 -4.18 -5.92 -2.16
CA THR A 130 -3.68 -4.55 -1.92
C THR A 130 -2.73 -4.09 -3.03
N THR A 131 -2.33 -2.82 -3.06
CA THR A 131 -1.37 -2.24 -4.02
C THR A 131 0.09 -2.22 -3.49
N SER A 132 0.23 -2.07 -2.17
CA SER A 132 1.43 -1.81 -1.35
C SER A 132 2.72 -1.31 -2.03
N ILE A 133 3.05 -0.03 -1.77
CA ILE A 133 4.39 0.47 -1.42
C ILE A 133 4.20 1.86 -0.75
N GLY A 134 4.78 2.06 0.43
CA GLY A 134 4.76 3.35 1.15
C GLY A 134 3.65 3.53 2.18
N SER A 135 4.01 4.18 3.31
CA SER A 135 3.12 4.78 4.32
C SER A 135 1.96 3.93 4.87
N TYR A 136 2.23 2.68 5.25
CA TYR A 136 1.66 2.17 6.50
C TYR A 136 2.75 2.24 7.55
N SER A 137 2.40 2.65 8.77
CA SER A 137 3.21 2.45 9.97
C SER A 137 3.24 0.96 10.33
N PHE A 138 3.86 0.17 9.44
CA PHE A 138 4.18 -1.23 9.70
C PHE A 138 5.48 -1.31 10.51
N ASP A 139 5.49 -0.60 11.63
CA ASP A 139 6.52 -0.74 12.63
C ASP A 139 6.61 -2.21 13.01
N GLY A 140 7.82 -2.78 13.00
CA GLY A 140 8.03 -4.18 13.36
C GLY A 140 7.52 -4.52 14.77
N GLN A 141 7.33 -3.48 15.58
CA GLN A 141 6.72 -3.50 16.90
C GLN A 141 5.22 -3.84 16.88
N ILE A 142 4.37 -3.37 15.95
CA ILE A 142 2.90 -3.57 16.04
C ILE A 142 2.46 -5.05 15.95
N PHE A 143 3.31 -5.94 15.43
CA PHE A 143 3.09 -7.40 15.46
C PHE A 143 3.84 -8.15 16.58
N ASN A 144 4.74 -7.49 17.31
CA ASN A 144 5.34 -8.00 18.55
C ASN A 144 4.56 -7.49 19.78
N ASP A 145 4.21 -6.22 19.79
CA ASP A 145 3.39 -5.49 20.78
C ASP A 145 1.88 -5.57 20.47
N ALA A 146 1.48 -6.54 19.64
CA ALA A 146 0.09 -7.03 19.59
C ALA A 146 -0.36 -7.61 20.94
N SER A 147 0.57 -7.81 21.88
CA SER A 147 0.31 -7.70 23.32
C SER A 147 0.34 -6.23 23.79
N ILE A 148 -0.85 -5.67 24.00
CA ILE A 148 -1.10 -4.55 24.94
C ILE A 148 -0.61 -3.17 24.45
N THR A 149 -1.38 -2.49 23.59
CA THR A 149 -2.00 -1.16 23.88
C THR A 149 -2.77 -0.58 22.68
N SER A 150 -4.05 -0.24 22.89
CA SER A 150 -4.94 0.47 21.94
C SER A 150 -5.28 -0.30 20.63
N ILE A 151 -6.52 -0.39 20.14
CA ILE A 151 -7.81 0.22 20.53
C ILE A 151 -8.90 -0.87 20.58
N GLU A 152 -9.71 -0.82 21.65
CA GLU A 152 -11.01 -1.52 21.83
C GLU A 152 -11.05 -3.06 21.91
N SER A 153 -10.79 -3.52 23.15
CA SER A 153 -10.90 -4.88 23.70
C SER A 153 -9.91 -5.90 23.15
N ALA A 154 -9.06 -6.41 24.06
CA ALA A 154 -8.22 -7.57 23.84
C ALA A 154 -9.03 -8.72 23.23
N VAL A 155 -8.51 -9.31 22.15
CA VAL A 155 -9.12 -10.48 21.51
C VAL A 155 -9.32 -11.55 22.57
N LEU A 156 -10.57 -12.02 22.73
CA LEU A 156 -10.94 -13.02 23.72
C LEU A 156 -9.97 -14.20 23.66
N GLY A 157 -9.32 -14.51 24.79
CA GLY A 157 -8.41 -15.64 24.90
C GLY A 157 -6.93 -15.39 24.56
N ASN A 158 -6.51 -14.16 24.24
CA ASN A 158 -5.10 -13.85 23.94
C ASN A 158 -4.10 -14.26 25.05
N VAL A 159 -4.52 -14.28 26.33
CA VAL A 159 -3.67 -14.75 27.45
C VAL A 159 -3.21 -16.21 27.25
N LEU A 160 -3.99 -17.03 26.56
CA LEU A 160 -3.73 -18.46 26.34
C LEU A 160 -3.01 -18.76 25.01
N THR A 161 -2.69 -17.75 24.19
CA THR A 161 -2.02 -17.94 22.89
C THR A 161 -0.99 -16.86 22.56
N LYS A 162 0.21 -17.28 22.17
CA LYS A 162 1.35 -16.40 21.84
C LYS A 162 1.13 -15.55 20.58
N GLU A 163 0.33 -16.03 19.64
CA GLU A 163 0.14 -15.45 18.31
C GLU A 163 -1.35 -15.17 18.06
N THR A 164 -1.66 -14.16 17.24
CA THR A 164 -3.05 -13.74 16.95
C THR A 164 -3.80 -14.69 15.99
N PHE A 165 -3.06 -15.49 15.23
CA PHE A 165 -3.58 -16.50 14.30
C PHE A 165 -3.52 -17.91 14.90
N ARG A 166 -4.10 -18.90 14.20
CA ARG A 166 -4.18 -20.31 14.62
C ARG A 166 -3.55 -21.22 13.56
N TRP A 167 -3.20 -22.45 13.93
CA TRP A 167 -2.56 -23.46 13.04
C TRP A 167 -3.26 -23.76 11.72
N ASP A 168 -4.55 -23.49 11.61
CA ASP A 168 -5.40 -23.75 10.45
C ASP A 168 -5.78 -22.46 9.70
N TYR A 169 -5.19 -21.32 10.08
CA TYR A 169 -5.26 -20.07 9.36
C TYR A 169 -4.08 -19.94 8.40
N ARG A 170 -4.35 -19.70 7.12
CA ARG A 170 -3.32 -19.40 6.12
C ARG A 170 -3.66 -18.11 5.40
N MET A 171 -2.71 -17.17 5.37
CA MET A 171 -2.85 -15.89 4.70
C MET A 171 -2.05 -15.89 3.40
N TYR A 172 -2.74 -15.61 2.30
CA TYR A 172 -2.13 -15.29 1.01
C TYR A 172 -2.31 -13.80 0.73
N SER A 173 -1.29 -13.15 0.17
CA SER A 173 -1.40 -11.77 -0.31
C SER A 173 -1.27 -11.69 -1.82
N LEU A 174 -2.09 -10.84 -2.42
CA LEU A 174 -2.09 -10.49 -3.84
C LEU A 174 -1.77 -9.00 -3.94
N VAL A 175 -0.54 -8.68 -4.32
CA VAL A 175 -0.06 -7.30 -4.48
C VAL A 175 -0.20 -6.90 -5.94
N LEU A 176 -1.11 -5.98 -6.22
CA LEU A 176 -1.45 -5.55 -7.59
C LEU A 176 -0.50 -4.43 -8.05
N ARG A 177 0.52 -4.78 -8.82
CA ARG A 177 1.52 -3.86 -9.40
C ARG A 177 1.32 -3.65 -10.91
N PHE A 178 0.07 -3.41 -11.32
CA PHE A 178 -0.25 -3.18 -12.72
C PHE A 178 0.37 -1.87 -13.22
N PRO A 179 1.10 -1.86 -14.35
CA PRO A 179 1.64 -0.63 -14.91
C PRO A 179 0.53 0.27 -15.47
N ALA A 180 0.72 1.58 -15.33
CA ALA A 180 -0.18 2.58 -15.94
C ALA A 180 0.04 2.73 -17.46
N PHE A 181 1.22 2.36 -17.97
CA PHE A 181 1.64 2.53 -19.36
C PHE A 181 2.19 1.23 -19.97
N VAL A 182 1.87 0.99 -21.24
CA VAL A 182 2.25 -0.23 -21.99
C VAL A 182 3.76 -0.35 -22.24
N SER A 183 4.49 0.76 -22.23
CA SER A 183 5.96 0.80 -22.36
C SER A 183 6.68 -0.01 -21.27
N ASN A 184 6.11 -0.10 -20.07
CA ASN A 184 6.71 -0.86 -18.96
C ASN A 184 6.53 -2.38 -19.08
N ILE A 185 5.70 -2.88 -20.03
CA ILE A 185 5.38 -4.31 -20.18
C ILE A 185 6.50 -5.07 -20.90
N HIS A 186 7.28 -4.39 -21.76
CA HIS A 186 8.31 -5.01 -22.59
C HIS A 186 9.67 -5.13 -21.88
N GLY A 187 9.80 -4.63 -20.65
CA GLY A 187 10.97 -4.78 -19.78
C GLY A 187 11.10 -6.17 -19.14
N GLY A 188 10.93 -7.23 -19.94
CA GLY A 188 11.14 -8.61 -19.49
C GLY A 188 12.57 -8.78 -18.96
N SER A 189 12.68 -9.30 -17.73
CA SER A 189 13.96 -9.52 -17.02
C SER A 189 14.70 -8.28 -16.48
N SER A 190 14.04 -7.13 -16.28
CA SER A 190 14.54 -6.18 -15.28
C SER A 190 14.34 -6.76 -13.87
N ILE A 191 15.36 -6.63 -13.02
CA ILE A 191 15.50 -7.30 -11.71
C ILE A 191 14.22 -7.14 -10.87
N ARG A 192 13.52 -8.26 -10.63
CA ARG A 192 12.42 -8.34 -9.66
C ARG A 192 13.00 -8.08 -8.27
N SER A 193 13.02 -6.82 -7.85
CA SER A 193 13.56 -6.43 -6.54
C SER A 193 12.75 -7.11 -5.45
N GLU A 194 13.32 -8.13 -4.81
CA GLU A 194 12.76 -8.80 -3.63
C GLU A 194 12.82 -7.90 -2.39
N THR A 195 12.15 -6.75 -2.43
CA THR A 195 11.87 -5.98 -1.23
C THR A 195 10.98 -6.83 -0.33
N ILE A 196 11.55 -7.29 0.79
CA ILE A 196 10.88 -8.13 1.78
C ILE A 196 9.76 -7.31 2.42
N SER A 197 8.57 -7.35 1.83
CA SER A 197 7.42 -6.63 2.35
C SER A 197 7.00 -7.23 3.70
N PRO A 198 6.54 -6.40 4.66
CA PRO A 198 6.08 -6.93 5.95
C PRO A 198 4.88 -7.88 5.79
N LEU A 199 4.10 -7.69 4.71
CA LEU A 199 3.00 -8.56 4.32
C LEU A 199 3.49 -9.94 3.86
N LYS A 200 4.60 -10.03 3.09
CA LYS A 200 5.26 -11.32 2.74
C LYS A 200 5.71 -12.06 3.99
N ARG A 201 6.37 -11.38 4.93
CA ARG A 201 6.77 -11.95 6.23
C ARG A 201 5.57 -12.44 7.06
N LEU A 202 4.41 -11.79 6.99
CA LEU A 202 3.19 -12.22 7.68
C LEU A 202 2.53 -13.43 7.01
N ALA A 203 2.44 -13.45 5.67
CA ALA A 203 1.95 -14.60 4.91
C ALA A 203 2.79 -15.85 5.23
N GLU A 204 4.13 -15.72 5.15
CA GLU A 204 5.09 -16.74 5.54
C GLU A 204 4.95 -17.15 7.02
N LYS A 205 4.66 -16.22 7.95
CA LYS A 205 4.36 -16.53 9.36
C LYS A 205 3.20 -17.52 9.49
N THR A 206 2.09 -17.28 8.79
CA THR A 206 0.90 -18.18 8.77
C THR A 206 1.06 -19.45 7.92
N GLY A 207 2.16 -19.61 7.17
CA GLY A 207 2.34 -20.74 6.24
C GLY A 207 1.58 -20.58 4.92
N GLY A 208 1.27 -19.35 4.52
CA GLY A 208 0.86 -18.98 3.16
C GLY A 208 2.00 -18.27 2.40
N GLU A 209 1.64 -17.60 1.29
CA GLU A 209 2.59 -16.99 0.35
C GLU A 209 2.09 -15.62 -0.14
N SER A 210 3.02 -14.76 -0.56
CA SER A 210 2.71 -13.49 -1.23
C SER A 210 2.99 -13.57 -2.73
N PHE A 211 2.05 -13.10 -3.54
CA PHE A 211 2.19 -13.00 -4.99
C PHE A 211 2.18 -11.53 -5.42
N ASP A 212 3.23 -11.12 -6.13
CA ASP A 212 3.29 -9.82 -6.80
C ASP A 212 2.80 -10.00 -8.25
N VAL A 213 1.74 -9.28 -8.63
CA VAL A 213 1.02 -9.47 -9.89
C VAL A 213 1.12 -8.22 -10.75
N TYR A 214 1.66 -8.35 -11.97
CA TYR A 214 1.89 -7.21 -12.88
C TYR A 214 0.95 -7.19 -14.08
N ASP A 215 0.44 -8.34 -14.52
CA ASP A 215 -0.50 -8.46 -15.65
C ASP A 215 -1.72 -9.34 -15.31
N GLY A 216 -2.79 -9.19 -16.10
CA GLY A 216 -4.01 -10.00 -15.99
C GLY A 216 -3.76 -11.49 -16.23
N ARG A 217 -2.77 -11.87 -17.07
CA ARG A 217 -2.43 -13.29 -17.26
C ARG A 217 -1.76 -13.89 -16.03
N GLU A 218 -0.82 -13.16 -15.42
CA GLU A 218 -0.21 -13.54 -14.14
C GLU A 218 -1.26 -13.64 -13.04
N LEU A 219 -2.23 -12.71 -13.00
CA LEU A 219 -3.36 -12.76 -12.07
C LEU A 219 -4.14 -14.07 -12.20
N HIS A 220 -4.53 -14.47 -13.41
CA HIS A 220 -5.25 -15.73 -13.63
C HIS A 220 -4.44 -16.95 -13.18
N GLN A 221 -3.17 -17.07 -13.59
CA GLN A 221 -2.29 -18.17 -13.17
C GLN A 221 -2.10 -18.22 -11.65
N CYS A 222 -1.98 -17.04 -11.02
CA CYS A 222 -1.89 -16.92 -9.57
C CYS A 222 -3.17 -17.40 -8.88
N LEU A 223 -4.36 -17.05 -9.38
CA LEU A 223 -5.63 -17.48 -8.80
C LEU A 223 -5.83 -19.00 -8.95
N ASP A 224 -5.49 -19.59 -10.10
CA ASP A 224 -5.54 -21.05 -10.30
C ASP A 224 -4.63 -21.79 -9.32
N CYS A 225 -3.40 -21.28 -9.12
CA CYS A 225 -2.46 -21.78 -8.11
C CYS A 225 -3.02 -21.64 -6.68
N LEU A 226 -3.58 -20.48 -6.33
CA LEU A 226 -4.14 -20.22 -5.00
C LEU A 226 -5.32 -21.17 -4.68
N VAL A 227 -6.20 -21.45 -5.66
CA VAL A 227 -7.32 -22.38 -5.50
C VAL A 227 -6.87 -23.80 -5.12
N THR A 228 -5.73 -24.30 -5.61
CA THR A 228 -5.20 -25.62 -5.22
C THR A 228 -4.66 -25.62 -3.79
N LYS A 229 -4.06 -24.50 -3.35
CA LYS A 229 -3.54 -24.35 -1.98
C LYS A 229 -4.66 -24.23 -0.92
N CYS A 230 -5.88 -23.86 -1.31
CA CYS A 230 -7.08 -23.83 -0.44
C CYS A 230 -7.63 -25.22 -0.02
N GLN A 231 -6.81 -26.24 0.17
CA GLN A 231 -7.21 -27.53 0.76
C GLN A 231 -7.42 -27.43 2.28
N PRO A 232 -8.33 -28.21 2.90
CA PRO A 232 -8.47 -28.25 4.36
C PRO A 232 -7.24 -28.91 5.01
N GLY A 233 -6.59 -28.19 5.93
CA GLY A 233 -5.36 -28.67 6.55
C GLY A 233 -4.79 -27.73 7.61
N VAL A 234 -3.78 -28.23 8.29
CA VAL A 234 -3.13 -27.68 9.49
C VAL A 234 -1.64 -27.47 9.22
N VAL A 235 -1.07 -26.37 9.72
CA VAL A 235 0.37 -26.09 9.64
C VAL A 235 1.10 -26.61 10.88
N LEU A 236 2.03 -27.54 10.66
CA LEU A 236 3.03 -27.97 11.65
C LEU A 236 4.37 -27.25 11.41
N LYS A 237 5.20 -27.17 12.44
CA LYS A 237 6.64 -26.89 12.32
C LYS A 237 7.42 -28.18 12.57
N LEU A 238 8.17 -28.66 11.57
CA LEU A 238 8.99 -29.87 11.64
C LEU A 238 10.49 -29.51 11.64
N ARG A 239 11.29 -30.27 12.38
CA ARG A 239 12.76 -30.16 12.42
C ARG A 239 13.38 -31.54 12.70
N ARG A 240 14.57 -31.83 12.17
CA ARG A 240 15.35 -33.03 12.54
C ARG A 240 15.90 -32.90 13.97
N SER A 241 15.92 -33.98 14.71
CA SER A 241 16.52 -34.00 16.05
C SER A 241 18.05 -34.01 15.93
N THR A 242 18.74 -33.07 16.58
CA THR A 242 20.20 -32.91 16.54
C THR A 242 20.80 -33.16 17.92
N ASP A 243 21.70 -34.13 18.04
CA ASP A 243 22.34 -34.47 19.32
C ASP A 243 23.44 -33.48 19.73
N CYS A 244 24.06 -32.78 18.77
CA CYS A 244 25.04 -31.73 19.01
C CYS A 244 24.37 -30.36 19.24
N VAL A 245 24.84 -29.62 20.25
CA VAL A 245 24.29 -28.31 20.65
C VAL A 245 24.55 -27.24 19.60
N ASP A 246 25.73 -27.25 18.96
CA ASP A 246 26.15 -26.18 18.03
C ASP A 246 25.45 -26.20 16.67
N ALA A 247 25.00 -27.37 16.22
CA ALA A 247 24.24 -27.52 14.97
C ALA A 247 22.78 -27.01 15.08
N ALA A 248 22.24 -26.90 16.30
CA ALA A 248 20.85 -26.51 16.54
C ALA A 248 20.53 -25.07 16.13
N LEU A 249 21.56 -24.23 15.94
CA LEU A 249 21.44 -22.84 15.48
C LEU A 249 21.31 -22.71 13.95
N GLN A 250 21.66 -23.75 13.18
CA GLN A 250 21.66 -23.69 11.71
C GLN A 250 20.38 -24.25 11.06
N GLU A 251 19.77 -25.29 11.62
CA GLU A 251 18.54 -25.88 11.06
C GLU A 251 17.26 -25.12 11.48
N LYS A 252 16.69 -24.38 10.54
CA LYS A 252 15.39 -23.68 10.70
C LYS A 252 14.24 -24.69 10.67
N PHE A 253 13.22 -24.48 11.52
CA PHE A 253 11.96 -25.24 11.45
C PHE A 253 11.29 -25.07 10.09
N VAL A 254 10.99 -26.18 9.41
CA VAL A 254 10.24 -26.18 8.15
C VAL A 254 8.75 -26.21 8.46
N LYS A 255 7.97 -25.32 7.81
CA LYS A 255 6.51 -25.33 7.93
C LYS A 255 5.93 -26.34 6.95
N GLN A 256 5.10 -27.24 7.47
CA GLN A 256 4.56 -28.34 6.72
C GLN A 256 3.03 -28.38 6.86
N LEU A 257 2.34 -28.34 5.72
CA LEU A 257 0.88 -28.46 5.68
C LEU A 257 0.50 -29.95 5.75
N MET A 258 -0.21 -30.30 6.81
CA MET A 258 -0.88 -31.58 7.04
C MET A 258 -2.32 -31.49 6.50
N SER A 259 -2.68 -32.40 5.59
CA SER A 259 -4.06 -32.53 5.09
C SER A 259 -4.92 -33.28 6.09
N VAL A 260 -6.07 -32.71 6.45
CA VAL A 260 -6.99 -33.29 7.43
C VAL A 260 -8.31 -33.64 6.73
N LYS A 261 -8.39 -34.87 6.23
CA LYS A 261 -9.57 -35.43 5.56
C LYS A 261 -10.57 -35.94 6.61
N LEU A 262 -11.42 -35.04 7.12
CA LEU A 262 -12.52 -35.33 8.06
C LEU A 262 -13.65 -36.17 7.40
N MET A 263 -13.37 -37.43 7.07
CA MET A 263 -14.34 -38.41 6.58
C MET A 263 -15.18 -38.98 7.74
N GLY A 264 -15.87 -38.12 8.48
CA GLY A 264 -16.74 -38.49 9.61
C GLY A 264 -16.03 -39.02 10.87
N ARG A 265 -14.70 -39.20 10.85
CA ARG A 265 -13.91 -39.68 11.99
C ARG A 265 -13.31 -38.50 12.78
N SER A 266 -13.53 -38.48 14.09
CA SER A 266 -12.79 -37.62 15.03
C SER A 266 -11.38 -38.15 15.24
N SER A 267 -10.39 -37.26 15.46
CA SER A 267 -9.04 -37.68 15.83
C SER A 267 -9.06 -38.42 17.17
N SER A 268 -8.45 -39.61 17.21
CA SER A 268 -8.38 -40.47 18.38
C SER A 268 -7.31 -39.99 19.36
N TRP A 269 -6.20 -39.44 18.86
CA TRP A 269 -5.04 -39.04 19.66
C TRP A 269 -4.75 -37.53 19.53
N PRO A 270 -4.52 -36.81 20.65
CA PRO A 270 -4.03 -35.45 20.59
C PRO A 270 -2.53 -35.42 20.27
N ILE A 271 -2.06 -34.37 19.62
CA ILE A 271 -0.65 -33.95 19.67
C ILE A 271 -0.38 -33.41 21.09
N PRO A 272 0.74 -33.80 21.74
CA PRO A 272 1.07 -33.31 23.08
C PRO A 272 1.32 -31.79 23.09
N GLU A 273 1.03 -31.16 24.22
CA GLU A 273 1.37 -29.74 24.46
C GLU A 273 2.90 -29.53 24.47
N GLN A 274 3.33 -28.28 24.31
CA GLN A 274 4.75 -27.86 24.40
C GLN A 274 5.27 -27.79 25.85
N PHE A 275 4.41 -28.04 26.84
CA PHE A 275 4.70 -27.97 28.27
C PHE A 275 4.14 -29.21 28.97
N TRP A 276 4.71 -29.54 30.13
CA TRP A 276 4.19 -30.62 30.97
C TRP A 276 3.10 -30.07 31.91
N PRO A 277 1.91 -30.68 31.99
CA PRO A 277 0.81 -30.19 32.84
C PRO A 277 0.96 -30.69 34.28
N ASP A 278 1.83 -30.03 35.06
CA ASP A 278 1.95 -30.26 36.50
C ASP A 278 0.74 -29.67 37.27
N ASP A 279 0.32 -30.30 38.36
CA ASP A 279 -0.89 -29.89 39.10
C ASP A 279 -0.80 -28.46 39.67
N GLU A 280 0.41 -28.01 40.03
CA GLU A 280 0.67 -26.63 40.47
C GLU A 280 0.57 -25.61 39.32
N MET A 281 1.01 -25.99 38.12
CA MET A 281 0.86 -25.14 36.91
C MET A 281 -0.60 -25.05 36.47
N LEU A 282 -1.36 -26.14 36.56
CA LEU A 282 -2.78 -26.16 36.23
C LEU A 282 -3.65 -25.35 37.22
N ALA A 283 -3.15 -25.08 38.43
CA ALA A 283 -3.82 -24.32 39.48
C ALA A 283 -3.54 -22.80 39.47
N SER A 284 -2.52 -22.35 38.72
CA SER A 284 -2.15 -20.93 38.59
C SER A 284 -2.67 -20.33 37.28
N GLU A 285 -1.84 -20.25 36.25
CA GLU A 285 -2.25 -19.87 34.89
C GLU A 285 -1.53 -20.73 33.84
N LEU A 286 -2.26 -21.16 32.80
CA LEU A 286 -1.67 -21.95 31.72
C LEU A 286 -0.66 -21.12 30.90
N PRO A 287 0.51 -21.67 30.53
CA PRO A 287 1.43 -20.99 29.63
C PRO A 287 0.80 -20.83 28.24
N PRO A 288 1.03 -19.70 27.54
CA PRO A 288 0.39 -19.44 26.25
C PRO A 288 0.87 -20.41 25.17
N ARG A 289 -0.08 -21.01 24.43
CA ARG A 289 0.20 -21.97 23.35
C ARG A 289 0.77 -21.24 22.11
N SER A 290 1.76 -21.82 21.43
CA SER A 290 2.15 -21.36 20.07
C SER A 290 1.03 -21.67 19.07
N ALA A 291 0.84 -20.85 18.03
CA ALA A 291 -0.17 -21.17 17.03
C ALA A 291 0.19 -22.47 16.30
N HIS A 292 1.45 -22.64 15.88
CA HIS A 292 1.91 -23.84 15.17
C HIS A 292 2.67 -24.77 16.13
N PRO A 293 2.22 -26.01 16.35
CA PRO A 293 2.96 -26.96 17.19
C PRO A 293 4.29 -27.35 16.53
N GLU A 294 5.30 -27.55 17.37
CA GLU A 294 6.69 -27.82 16.99
C GLU A 294 7.04 -29.28 17.32
N VAL A 295 7.41 -30.04 16.29
CA VAL A 295 7.64 -31.48 16.37
C VAL A 295 9.05 -31.79 15.87
N LEU A 296 9.80 -32.56 16.67
CA LEU A 296 11.13 -33.06 16.32
C LEU A 296 11.01 -34.46 15.70
N VAL A 297 11.72 -34.70 14.60
CA VAL A 297 11.76 -35.98 13.88
C VAL A 297 13.12 -36.65 14.09
N SER A 298 13.14 -37.95 14.42
CA SER A 298 14.41 -38.68 14.64
C SER A 298 15.30 -38.67 13.40
N LYS A 299 16.63 -38.64 13.61
CA LYS A 299 17.59 -38.86 12.52
C LYS A 299 17.63 -40.33 12.09
N VAL A 300 17.63 -41.22 13.08
CA VAL A 300 17.69 -42.67 12.90
C VAL A 300 16.28 -43.20 12.58
N PRO A 301 16.10 -43.97 11.48
CA PRO A 301 14.90 -44.74 11.23
C PRO A 301 14.80 -45.93 12.19
N VAL A 302 13.58 -46.38 12.47
CA VAL A 302 13.31 -47.58 13.29
C VAL A 302 12.27 -48.44 12.56
N VAL A 303 12.33 -49.75 12.76
CA VAL A 303 11.31 -50.69 12.25
C VAL A 303 9.91 -50.24 12.69
N GLU A 304 8.95 -50.30 11.77
CA GLU A 304 7.54 -50.00 12.04
C GLU A 304 6.99 -50.88 13.17
N PRO A 305 6.33 -50.32 14.20
CA PRO A 305 5.76 -51.13 15.27
C PRO A 305 4.52 -51.89 14.79
N GLU A 306 4.38 -53.14 15.24
CA GLU A 306 3.18 -53.94 15.03
C GLU A 306 2.00 -53.35 15.82
N LEU A 307 0.84 -53.22 15.17
CA LEU A 307 -0.36 -52.59 15.73
C LEU A 307 -1.57 -53.52 15.57
N PRO A 308 -2.35 -53.80 16.65
CA PRO A 308 -3.54 -54.63 16.56
C PRO A 308 -4.60 -54.07 15.60
N GLU A 309 -5.35 -54.94 14.91
CA GLU A 309 -6.29 -54.55 13.83
C GLU A 309 -7.35 -53.52 14.25
N TYR A 310 -7.84 -53.60 15.49
CA TYR A 310 -8.86 -52.70 16.05
C TYR A 310 -8.27 -51.47 16.76
N PHE A 311 -6.95 -51.33 16.81
CA PHE A 311 -6.31 -50.20 17.46
C PHE A 311 -6.54 -48.90 16.66
N PRO A 312 -7.03 -47.81 17.29
CA PRO A 312 -7.29 -46.58 16.57
C PRO A 312 -5.98 -45.87 16.20
N VAL A 313 -5.68 -45.78 14.91
CA VAL A 313 -4.52 -45.04 14.38
C VAL A 313 -4.99 -43.87 13.55
N ASP A 314 -4.58 -42.67 13.93
CA ASP A 314 -4.84 -41.46 13.17
C ASP A 314 -3.74 -41.28 12.11
N ARG A 315 -4.13 -41.20 10.83
CA ARG A 315 -3.21 -41.08 9.68
C ARG A 315 -3.44 -39.77 8.95
N TYR A 316 -2.41 -38.93 8.85
CA TYR A 316 -2.50 -37.63 8.18
C TYR A 316 -1.45 -37.48 7.08
N GLU A 317 -1.85 -36.96 5.94
CA GLU A 317 -1.01 -36.82 4.74
C GLU A 317 -0.27 -35.47 4.75
N LEU A 318 1.04 -35.48 4.54
CA LEU A 318 1.85 -34.26 4.46
C LEU A 318 1.99 -33.82 2.99
N THR A 319 1.75 -32.53 2.76
CA THR A 319 1.91 -31.89 1.43
C THR A 319 3.37 -32.01 0.95
N PRO A 320 3.66 -32.26 -0.34
CA PRO A 320 5.04 -32.35 -0.83
C PRO A 320 5.83 -31.06 -0.60
N SER A 321 7.03 -31.18 -0.02
CA SER A 321 7.98 -30.10 0.25
C SER A 321 9.43 -30.61 0.10
N HIS A 322 10.43 -29.73 0.22
CA HIS A 322 11.84 -30.17 0.28
C HIS A 322 12.10 -31.12 1.44
N PHE A 323 11.49 -30.87 2.60
CA PHE A 323 11.62 -31.72 3.78
C PHE A 323 11.02 -33.12 3.55
N THR A 324 9.84 -33.24 2.92
CA THR A 324 9.27 -34.58 2.64
C THR A 324 10.07 -35.35 1.59
N LYS A 325 10.66 -34.67 0.59
CA LYS A 325 11.51 -35.31 -0.43
C LYS A 325 12.71 -36.06 0.16
N GLU A 326 13.30 -35.58 1.26
CA GLU A 326 14.39 -36.30 1.94
C GLU A 326 13.99 -37.70 2.41
N PHE A 327 12.74 -37.86 2.89
CA PHE A 327 12.21 -39.16 3.33
C PHE A 327 11.71 -40.01 2.16
N LEU A 328 11.22 -39.41 1.08
CA LEU A 328 10.86 -40.15 -0.14
C LEU A 328 12.10 -40.76 -0.84
N ASN A 329 13.27 -40.14 -0.68
CA ASN A 329 14.52 -40.59 -1.29
C ASN A 329 15.25 -41.70 -0.49
N SER A 330 14.89 -41.96 0.78
CA SER A 330 15.48 -43.06 1.55
C SER A 330 14.88 -44.41 1.16
N SER A 331 15.72 -45.35 0.73
CA SER A 331 15.34 -46.59 0.05
C SER A 331 14.86 -47.74 0.95
N GLU A 332 14.51 -47.47 2.21
CA GLU A 332 14.20 -48.50 3.20
C GLU A 332 12.68 -48.62 3.44
N GLN A 333 12.06 -49.63 2.82
CA GLN A 333 10.67 -50.01 3.11
C GLN A 333 10.57 -50.61 4.52
N ASN A 334 9.44 -50.39 5.21
CA ASN A 334 9.16 -50.78 6.61
C ASN A 334 9.93 -49.99 7.71
N MET A 335 10.64 -48.92 7.35
CA MET A 335 11.27 -48.01 8.29
C MET A 335 10.40 -46.76 8.56
N VAL A 336 10.42 -46.27 9.81
CA VAL A 336 9.67 -45.08 10.26
C VAL A 336 10.53 -44.16 11.13
N TRP A 337 10.29 -42.85 11.05
CA TRP A 337 11.02 -41.84 11.83
C TRP A 337 10.18 -41.34 12.99
N ARG A 338 10.65 -41.51 14.23
CA ARG A 338 9.92 -41.19 15.46
C ARG A 338 9.71 -39.69 15.62
N CYS A 339 8.53 -39.29 16.09
CA CYS A 339 8.16 -37.90 16.35
C CYS A 339 8.09 -37.61 17.86
N PHE A 340 8.73 -36.52 18.29
CA PHE A 340 8.84 -36.06 19.67
C PHE A 340 8.32 -34.63 19.82
N SER A 341 7.81 -34.27 21.00
CA SER A 341 7.37 -32.90 21.27
C SER A 341 8.56 -31.96 21.49
N TYR A 342 8.44 -30.70 21.07
CA TYR A 342 9.40 -29.64 21.39
C TYR A 342 8.95 -28.85 22.63
N GLY A 343 9.86 -28.65 23.59
CA GLY A 343 9.63 -27.89 24.83
C GLY A 343 9.54 -28.72 26.11
N ILE A 344 9.28 -30.03 26.01
CA ILE A 344 9.29 -30.95 27.16
C ILE A 344 10.74 -31.25 27.59
N LYS A 345 10.99 -31.33 28.91
CA LYS A 345 12.30 -31.68 29.49
C LYS A 345 12.80 -33.01 28.91
N LYS A 346 14.10 -33.12 28.57
CA LYS A 346 14.68 -34.32 27.93
C LYS A 346 14.39 -35.64 28.67
N SER A 347 14.29 -35.61 30.01
CA SER A 347 13.94 -36.76 30.85
C SER A 347 12.49 -37.25 30.74
N GLN A 348 11.58 -36.40 30.23
CA GLN A 348 10.15 -36.68 30.08
C GLN A 348 9.70 -36.77 28.61
N ASN A 349 10.61 -36.49 27.65
CA ASN A 349 10.27 -36.43 26.24
C ASN A 349 10.24 -37.83 25.62
N ALA A 350 9.05 -38.30 25.24
CA ALA A 350 8.82 -39.61 24.68
C ALA A 350 8.15 -39.51 23.29
N PRO A 351 8.31 -40.52 22.42
CA PRO A 351 7.74 -40.45 21.08
C PRO A 351 6.21 -40.63 21.13
N PHE A 352 5.49 -39.77 20.41
CA PHE A 352 4.01 -39.78 20.35
C PHE A 352 3.47 -40.18 18.96
N GLY A 353 4.36 -40.51 18.02
CA GLY A 353 4.00 -40.86 16.66
C GLY A 353 5.23 -41.11 15.79
N TYR A 354 5.02 -41.28 14.50
CA TYR A 354 6.09 -41.41 13.51
C TYR A 354 5.69 -40.93 12.12
N LEU A 355 6.69 -40.57 11.31
CA LEU A 355 6.54 -40.42 9.86
C LEU A 355 6.75 -41.77 9.18
N LYS A 356 5.84 -42.11 8.26
CA LYS A 356 5.92 -43.28 7.38
C LYS A 356 5.70 -42.82 5.93
N VAL A 357 6.53 -43.31 5.02
CA VAL A 357 6.35 -43.08 3.58
C VAL A 357 5.21 -43.97 3.07
N SER A 358 4.39 -43.48 2.13
CA SER A 358 3.37 -44.29 1.46
C SER A 358 4.01 -45.42 0.65
N SER A 359 3.30 -46.55 0.49
CA SER A 359 3.71 -47.66 -0.39
C SER A 359 4.08 -47.17 -1.80
N ASP A 360 3.37 -46.15 -2.26
CA ASP A 360 3.44 -45.64 -3.63
C ASP A 360 4.59 -44.62 -3.81
N LEU A 361 5.33 -44.31 -2.74
CA LEU A 361 6.41 -43.31 -2.66
C LEU A 361 6.00 -41.86 -3.06
N GLN A 362 4.71 -41.56 -3.16
CA GLN A 362 4.20 -40.23 -3.56
C GLN A 362 4.04 -39.26 -2.37
N SER A 363 3.73 -39.77 -1.18
CA SER A 363 3.35 -38.97 -0.01
C SER A 363 4.00 -39.50 1.27
N VAL A 364 4.19 -38.59 2.23
CA VAL A 364 4.64 -38.92 3.60
C VAL A 364 3.45 -38.77 4.55
N HIS A 365 3.22 -39.75 5.41
CA HIS A 365 2.12 -39.76 6.37
C HIS A 365 2.64 -39.65 7.81
N LEU A 366 2.09 -38.69 8.55
CA LEU A 366 2.23 -38.64 10.01
C LEU A 366 1.20 -39.56 10.64
N HIS A 367 1.68 -40.56 11.38
CA HIS A 367 0.89 -41.44 12.22
C HIS A 367 0.96 -40.93 13.66
N ILE A 368 -0.19 -40.63 14.26
CA ILE A 368 -0.30 -40.18 15.65
C ILE A 368 -0.79 -41.34 16.52
N LEU A 369 -0.11 -41.53 17.64
CA LEU A 369 -0.22 -42.66 18.56
C LEU A 369 -0.30 -42.14 20.02
N PRO A 370 -0.45 -43.03 21.02
CA PRO A 370 -0.30 -42.66 22.42
C PRO A 370 1.06 -42.01 22.71
N TYR A 371 1.10 -41.15 23.73
CA TYR A 371 2.38 -40.66 24.26
C TYR A 371 3.20 -41.82 24.82
N ASN A 372 4.47 -41.92 24.45
CA ASN A 372 5.32 -43.08 24.77
C ASN A 372 4.76 -44.42 24.25
N TYR A 373 4.31 -44.44 22.98
CA TYR A 373 3.75 -45.64 22.37
C TYR A 373 4.61 -46.92 22.45
N PRO A 374 5.96 -46.92 22.45
CA PRO A 374 6.73 -48.17 22.47
C PRO A 374 6.48 -49.01 23.74
N VAL A 375 6.44 -48.36 24.91
CA VAL A 375 6.12 -49.02 26.19
C VAL A 375 4.65 -49.44 26.23
N PHE A 376 3.76 -48.59 25.70
CA PHE A 376 2.34 -48.90 25.63
C PHE A 376 2.03 -50.13 24.75
N LEU A 377 2.71 -50.27 23.60
CA LEU A 377 2.48 -51.41 22.70
C LEU A 377 3.03 -52.72 23.27
N GLN A 378 4.13 -52.68 24.02
CA GLN A 378 4.58 -53.85 24.80
C GLN A 378 3.50 -54.29 25.80
N LEU A 379 3.02 -53.36 26.64
CA LEU A 379 1.94 -53.62 27.60
C LEU A 379 0.64 -54.08 26.94
N LEU A 380 0.36 -53.65 25.70
CA LEU A 380 -0.83 -54.04 24.94
C LEU A 380 -0.69 -55.46 24.36
N GLY A 381 0.48 -55.81 23.82
CA GLY A 381 0.79 -57.16 23.34
C GLY A 381 0.62 -58.19 24.46
N ASP A 382 1.21 -57.93 25.63
CA ASP A 382 1.11 -58.79 26.81
C ASP A 382 -0.36 -59.10 27.18
N ILE A 383 -1.27 -58.12 27.11
CA ILE A 383 -2.70 -58.36 27.37
C ILE A 383 -3.37 -59.15 26.25
N CYS A 384 -3.12 -58.76 24.99
CA CYS A 384 -3.77 -59.36 23.82
C CYS A 384 -3.50 -60.87 23.74
N ASP A 385 -2.27 -61.29 24.08
CA ASP A 385 -1.86 -62.69 24.07
C ASP A 385 -2.41 -63.47 25.28
N HIS A 386 -2.32 -62.91 26.49
CA HIS A 386 -2.68 -63.63 27.72
C HIS A 386 -4.17 -63.56 28.10
N LYS A 387 -4.92 -62.59 27.58
CA LYS A 387 -6.36 -62.34 27.83
C LYS A 387 -6.78 -62.27 29.31
N ARG A 388 -5.83 -62.12 30.23
CA ARG A 388 -6.02 -61.98 31.68
C ARG A 388 -5.07 -60.92 32.23
N MET A 389 -5.57 -60.07 33.12
CA MET A 389 -4.80 -59.00 33.75
C MET A 389 -4.10 -59.55 34.99
N THR A 390 -2.77 -59.66 34.94
CA THR A 390 -1.94 -60.04 36.10
C THR A 390 -1.67 -58.82 36.98
N GLU A 391 -1.54 -58.99 38.30
CA GLU A 391 -1.22 -57.88 39.23
C GLU A 391 0.07 -57.15 38.84
N ALA A 392 1.10 -57.90 38.41
CA ALA A 392 2.35 -57.34 37.91
C ALA A 392 2.15 -56.41 36.69
N TRP A 393 1.27 -56.80 35.74
CA TRP A 393 0.90 -55.96 34.61
C TRP A 393 0.16 -54.70 35.09
N GLY A 394 -0.75 -54.84 36.07
CA GLY A 394 -1.44 -53.70 36.68
C GLY A 394 -0.49 -52.67 37.29
N HIS A 395 0.55 -53.13 38.00
CA HIS A 395 1.60 -52.24 38.53
C HIS A 395 2.41 -51.56 37.42
N GLN A 396 2.77 -52.27 36.35
CA GLN A 396 3.47 -51.68 35.20
C GLN A 396 2.60 -50.65 34.46
N PHE A 397 1.31 -50.92 34.30
CA PHE A 397 0.35 -50.00 33.68
C PHE A 397 0.14 -48.74 34.53
N VAL A 398 0.01 -48.86 35.86
CA VAL A 398 -0.07 -47.71 36.76
C VAL A 398 1.22 -46.87 36.72
N ASN A 399 2.39 -47.50 36.64
CA ASN A 399 3.65 -46.79 36.45
C ASN A 399 3.67 -46.04 35.10
N TYR A 400 3.26 -46.70 34.01
CA TYR A 400 3.11 -46.06 32.69
C TYR A 400 2.14 -44.87 32.73
N LEU A 401 0.99 -44.98 33.40
CA LEU A 401 0.05 -43.85 33.57
C LEU A 401 0.67 -42.66 34.34
N GLY A 402 1.66 -42.91 35.20
CA GLY A 402 2.48 -41.86 35.83
C GLY A 402 3.50 -41.19 34.89
N THR A 403 3.89 -41.85 33.79
CA THR A 403 4.84 -41.32 32.79
C THR A 403 4.21 -40.52 31.66
N ILE A 404 2.87 -40.41 31.61
CA ILE A 404 2.14 -39.73 30.54
C ILE A 404 1.33 -38.52 31.06
N PRO A 405 1.02 -37.52 30.22
CA PRO A 405 0.13 -36.42 30.62
C PRO A 405 -1.31 -36.92 30.88
N LYS A 406 -1.93 -36.47 31.99
CA LYS A 406 -3.28 -36.90 32.43
C LYS A 406 -4.38 -36.76 31.36
N TYR A 407 -4.25 -35.79 30.44
CA TYR A 407 -5.21 -35.62 29.35
C TYR A 407 -5.25 -36.76 28.32
N TYR A 408 -4.24 -37.65 28.28
CA TYR A 408 -4.28 -38.89 27.47
C TYR A 408 -5.16 -39.99 28.07
N PHE A 409 -5.55 -39.92 29.35
CA PHE A 409 -6.39 -40.96 29.99
C PHE A 409 -7.75 -41.12 29.28
N MET A 410 -8.33 -40.03 28.80
CA MET A 410 -9.60 -40.00 28.05
C MET A 410 -9.49 -40.72 26.68
N PRO A 411 -8.51 -40.39 25.80
CA PRO A 411 -8.19 -41.19 24.62
C PRO A 411 -7.87 -42.67 24.89
N LEU A 412 -7.05 -42.96 25.91
CA LEU A 412 -6.63 -44.32 26.23
C LEU A 412 -7.81 -45.20 26.63
N ALA A 413 -8.72 -44.71 27.49
CA ALA A 413 -9.93 -45.43 27.87
C ALA A 413 -10.77 -45.81 26.63
N LYS A 414 -10.98 -44.88 25.70
CA LYS A 414 -11.71 -45.13 24.44
C LYS A 414 -11.00 -46.11 23.50
N ALA A 415 -9.66 -46.12 23.51
CA ALA A 415 -8.90 -47.09 22.73
C ALA A 415 -9.04 -48.50 23.31
N PHE A 416 -8.95 -48.66 24.63
CA PHE A 416 -9.20 -49.93 25.31
C PHE A 416 -10.64 -50.43 25.11
N GLU A 417 -11.65 -49.55 25.18
CA GLU A 417 -13.05 -49.89 24.88
C GLU A 417 -13.22 -50.45 23.46
N ARG A 418 -12.54 -49.88 22.45
CA ARG A 418 -12.56 -50.39 21.06
C ARG A 418 -11.88 -51.74 20.87
N ILE A 419 -10.93 -52.07 21.74
CA ILE A 419 -10.21 -53.37 21.75
C ILE A 419 -11.00 -54.42 22.56
N GLY A 420 -12.01 -54.00 23.34
CA GLY A 420 -12.90 -54.86 24.12
C GLY A 420 -12.71 -54.78 25.64
N PHE A 421 -11.81 -53.91 26.13
CA PHE A 421 -11.51 -53.74 27.56
C PHE A 421 -12.20 -52.49 28.12
N VAL A 422 -13.39 -52.67 28.68
CA VAL A 422 -14.17 -51.58 29.30
C VAL A 422 -13.68 -51.32 30.73
N GLY A 423 -13.62 -50.04 31.14
CA GLY A 423 -13.41 -49.66 32.54
C GLY A 423 -11.96 -49.74 33.06
N MET A 424 -10.95 -49.92 32.19
CA MET A 424 -9.52 -49.96 32.55
C MET A 424 -9.04 -48.72 33.32
N ILE A 425 -9.65 -47.55 33.06
CA ILE A 425 -9.36 -46.29 33.74
C ILE A 425 -10.66 -45.80 34.40
N LYS A 426 -10.62 -45.53 35.70
CA LYS A 426 -11.79 -45.04 36.44
C LYS A 426 -12.22 -43.65 35.95
N PRO A 427 -13.52 -43.37 35.80
CA PRO A 427 -14.01 -42.06 35.34
C PRO A 427 -13.59 -40.90 36.25
N GLU A 428 -13.43 -41.13 37.56
CA GLU A 428 -12.89 -40.15 38.50
C GLU A 428 -11.48 -39.65 38.15
N ALA A 429 -10.62 -40.51 37.60
CA ALA A 429 -9.28 -40.13 37.17
C ALA A 429 -9.32 -39.28 35.89
N ILE A 430 -10.37 -39.45 35.07
CA ILE A 430 -10.61 -38.70 33.84
C ILE A 430 -11.18 -37.31 34.17
N ASP A 431 -12.15 -37.20 35.09
CA ASP A 431 -12.70 -35.91 35.52
C ASP A 431 -11.68 -35.04 36.28
N ARG A 432 -10.71 -35.67 36.98
CA ARG A 432 -9.59 -34.98 37.64
C ARG A 432 -8.46 -34.54 36.69
N ALA A 433 -8.56 -34.78 35.38
CA ALA A 433 -7.52 -34.38 34.42
C ALA A 433 -7.40 -32.85 34.22
N LEU A 434 -8.42 -32.06 34.59
CA LEU A 434 -8.40 -30.60 34.61
C LEU A 434 -8.92 -30.07 35.94
N PRO A 435 -8.27 -29.06 36.57
CA PRO A 435 -8.84 -28.36 37.71
C PRO A 435 -10.17 -27.67 37.40
N TYR A 436 -11.08 -27.68 38.36
CA TYR A 436 -12.41 -27.09 38.24
C TYR A 436 -12.38 -25.60 37.90
N GLN A 437 -11.46 -24.84 38.50
CA GLN A 437 -11.28 -23.40 38.26
C GLN A 437 -10.98 -23.11 36.78
N LEU A 438 -10.05 -23.88 36.18
CA LEU A 438 -9.69 -23.77 34.77
C LEU A 438 -10.85 -24.17 33.85
N LYS A 439 -11.55 -25.29 34.15
CA LYS A 439 -12.75 -25.73 33.42
C LYS A 439 -13.83 -24.64 33.39
N HIS A 440 -14.07 -23.97 34.52
CA HIS A 440 -15.03 -22.86 34.63
C HIS A 440 -14.56 -21.57 33.93
N SER A 441 -13.26 -21.25 33.97
CA SER A 441 -12.64 -20.15 33.22
C SER A 441 -12.87 -20.30 31.71
N LEU A 442 -12.55 -21.46 31.15
CA LEU A 442 -12.75 -21.77 29.74
C LEU A 442 -14.23 -21.74 29.32
N GLN A 443 -15.14 -22.19 30.18
CA GLN A 443 -16.58 -22.08 29.94
C GLN A 443 -17.06 -20.61 29.91
N LYS A 444 -16.59 -19.76 30.83
CA LYS A 444 -16.87 -18.31 30.81
C LYS A 444 -16.35 -17.65 29.53
N LEU A 445 -15.13 -17.98 29.11
CA LEU A 445 -14.55 -17.47 27.87
C LEU A 445 -15.41 -17.85 26.64
N ARG A 446 -15.82 -19.11 26.54
CA ARG A 446 -16.72 -19.60 25.49
C ARG A 446 -18.08 -18.91 25.50
N HIS A 447 -18.65 -18.66 26.68
CA HIS A 447 -19.92 -17.94 26.81
C HIS A 447 -19.80 -16.48 26.35
N SER A 448 -18.72 -15.80 26.74
CA SER A 448 -18.41 -14.44 26.28
C SER A 448 -18.27 -14.36 24.75
N ALA A 449 -17.49 -15.28 24.16
CA ALA A 449 -17.32 -15.36 22.70
C ALA A 449 -18.65 -15.61 21.97
N LYS A 450 -19.55 -16.42 22.53
CA LYS A 450 -20.90 -16.63 21.98
C LYS A 450 -21.74 -15.35 21.98
N ILE A 451 -21.67 -14.54 23.05
CA ILE A 451 -22.37 -13.25 23.11
C ILE A 451 -21.80 -12.27 22.09
N GLU A 452 -20.47 -12.18 21.97
CA GLU A 452 -19.82 -11.30 20.98
C GLU A 452 -20.16 -11.72 19.54
N TYR A 453 -20.18 -13.01 19.24
CA TYR A 453 -20.64 -13.54 17.95
C TYR A 453 -22.11 -13.20 17.66
N ASP A 454 -23.01 -13.42 18.61
CA ASP A 454 -24.44 -13.09 18.45
C ASP A 454 -24.67 -11.58 18.33
N ASN A 455 -23.78 -10.73 18.89
CA ASN A 455 -23.76 -9.30 18.63
C ASN A 455 -23.29 -8.98 17.20
N PHE A 456 -22.14 -9.52 16.80
CA PHE A 456 -21.56 -9.32 15.46
C PHE A 456 -22.54 -9.72 14.35
N VAL A 457 -23.16 -10.90 14.45
CA VAL A 457 -24.16 -11.37 13.48
C VAL A 457 -25.35 -10.42 13.42
N ARG A 458 -25.89 -9.96 14.56
CA ARG A 458 -26.98 -8.97 14.58
C ARG A 458 -26.60 -7.65 13.92
N MET A 459 -25.41 -7.13 14.21
CA MET A 459 -24.92 -5.87 13.64
C MET A 459 -24.76 -5.94 12.13
N THR A 460 -24.26 -7.07 11.59
CA THR A 460 -24.14 -7.28 10.13
C THR A 460 -25.47 -7.48 9.40
N GLN A 461 -26.57 -7.75 10.12
CA GLN A 461 -27.92 -7.87 9.54
C GLN A 461 -28.71 -6.55 9.56
N THR A 462 -28.25 -5.56 10.34
CA THR A 462 -28.88 -4.24 10.43
C THR A 462 -28.12 -3.20 9.62
N ASP A 463 -28.47 -3.04 8.34
CA ASP A 463 -27.91 -2.05 7.38
C ASP A 463 -28.11 -0.56 7.78
N SER A 464 -28.59 -0.28 9.00
CA SER A 464 -28.66 1.07 9.54
C SER A 464 -27.28 1.54 10.00
N PRO A 465 -26.66 2.56 9.37
CA PRO A 465 -25.49 3.18 9.95
C PRO A 465 -25.88 3.79 11.31
N THR A 466 -25.24 3.32 12.38
CA THR A 466 -25.31 3.98 13.68
C THR A 466 -24.70 5.36 13.51
N ASN A 467 -25.52 6.42 13.61
CA ASN A 467 -25.02 7.79 13.52
C ASN A 467 -23.95 7.99 14.60
N PRO A 468 -22.74 8.48 14.27
CA PRO A 468 -21.76 8.79 15.31
C PRO A 468 -22.32 9.90 16.18
N THR A 469 -22.54 9.57 17.45
CA THR A 469 -22.74 10.53 18.55
C THR A 469 -21.38 11.09 18.91
N VAL A 470 -21.11 12.33 18.49
CA VAL A 470 -19.90 13.05 18.90
C VAL A 470 -20.11 13.48 20.34
N THR A 471 -19.39 12.85 21.27
CA THR A 471 -19.43 13.16 22.69
C THR A 471 -18.21 14.01 23.07
N LEU A 472 -18.43 15.25 23.48
CA LEU A 472 -17.32 16.10 23.93
C LEU A 472 -16.78 15.61 25.29
N PRO A 473 -15.46 15.67 25.56
CA PRO A 473 -14.92 15.39 26.89
C PRO A 473 -15.52 16.31 27.96
N SER A 474 -15.94 15.75 29.11
CA SER A 474 -16.56 16.51 30.20
C SER A 474 -15.64 17.55 30.86
N ALA A 475 -14.32 17.46 30.62
CA ALA A 475 -13.34 18.45 31.09
C ALA A 475 -13.39 19.79 30.31
N LEU A 476 -14.06 19.83 29.14
CA LEU A 476 -14.06 20.99 28.24
C LEU A 476 -15.35 21.84 28.29
N LEU A 477 -16.32 21.48 29.15
CA LEU A 477 -17.61 22.17 29.24
C LEU A 477 -18.01 22.44 30.70
N PRO A 478 -18.44 23.67 31.04
CA PRO A 478 -19.11 23.95 32.32
C PRO A 478 -20.38 23.11 32.50
N LEU A 479 -20.69 22.74 33.76
CA LEU A 479 -21.87 21.96 34.16
C LEU A 479 -23.20 22.32 33.43
N PRO A 480 -23.62 23.60 33.27
CA PRO A 480 -24.87 23.93 32.57
C PRO A 480 -24.88 23.59 31.07
N LEU A 481 -23.72 23.38 30.43
CA LEU A 481 -23.61 23.00 29.01
C LEU A 481 -23.47 21.49 28.79
N TRP A 482 -23.44 20.69 29.86
CA TRP A 482 -23.39 19.22 29.80
C TRP A 482 -24.53 18.58 28.96
N PRO A 483 -25.77 19.12 28.92
CA PRO A 483 -26.82 18.59 28.02
C PRO A 483 -26.49 18.71 26.52
N LEU A 484 -25.57 19.59 26.14
CA LEU A 484 -25.09 19.75 24.75
C LEU A 484 -23.87 18.87 24.45
N ARG A 485 -23.45 18.01 25.39
CA ARG A 485 -22.28 17.13 25.24
C ARG A 485 -22.46 16.09 24.13
N GLU A 486 -23.70 15.69 23.81
CA GLU A 486 -24.02 14.69 22.78
C GLU A 486 -24.53 15.33 21.48
N PHE A 487 -23.62 15.57 20.53
CA PHE A 487 -24.02 15.95 19.17
C PHE A 487 -24.30 14.69 18.34
N LYS A 488 -25.58 14.35 18.18
CA LYS A 488 -26.02 13.40 17.15
C LYS A 488 -25.80 14.02 15.78
N SER A 489 -24.81 13.54 15.02
CA SER A 489 -24.61 14.07 13.67
C SER A 489 -25.86 13.79 12.81
N MET A 490 -26.48 14.85 12.28
CA MET A 490 -27.51 14.72 11.25
C MET A 490 -26.85 14.42 9.92
N TYR A 491 -26.27 13.22 9.80
CA TYR A 491 -25.70 12.74 8.55
C TYR A 491 -26.82 12.34 7.60
N ILE A 492 -27.46 13.33 6.98
CA ILE A 492 -28.40 13.14 5.87
C ILE A 492 -27.58 12.73 4.64
N LYS A 493 -27.09 11.49 4.64
CA LYS A 493 -26.94 10.78 3.35
C LYS A 493 -28.35 10.81 2.74
N PRO A 494 -28.54 11.40 1.55
CA PRO A 494 -29.74 11.07 0.80
C PRO A 494 -29.64 9.58 0.56
N LYS A 495 -30.46 8.80 1.28
CA LYS A 495 -30.76 7.44 0.82
C LYS A 495 -31.11 7.60 -0.65
N ARG A 496 -30.65 6.70 -1.51
CA ARG A 496 -31.40 6.41 -2.73
C ARG A 496 -32.75 5.85 -2.26
N LEU A 497 -33.65 6.74 -1.83
CA LEU A 497 -35.06 6.45 -1.89
C LEU A 497 -35.26 6.11 -3.35
N HIS A 498 -35.62 4.85 -3.62
CA HIS A 498 -36.42 4.56 -4.79
C HIS A 498 -37.50 5.65 -4.86
N SER A 499 -37.67 6.25 -6.04
CA SER A 499 -38.49 7.43 -6.31
C SER A 499 -40.00 7.14 -6.24
N ASN A 500 -40.38 6.32 -5.26
CA ASN A 500 -41.63 5.61 -5.08
C ASN A 500 -42.48 6.26 -3.97
N SER A 501 -41.94 7.26 -3.27
CA SER A 501 -42.72 8.16 -2.40
C SER A 501 -42.51 9.59 -2.86
N LEU A 502 -43.46 10.08 -3.66
CA LEU A 502 -43.56 11.47 -4.10
C LEU A 502 -43.99 12.38 -2.94
N ARG A 503 -43.14 12.50 -1.91
CA ARG A 503 -43.32 13.54 -0.89
C ARG A 503 -43.17 14.91 -1.54
N PRO A 504 -44.05 15.89 -1.28
CA PRO A 504 -43.97 17.23 -1.88
C PRO A 504 -42.60 17.90 -1.71
N CYS A 505 -41.90 17.64 -0.59
CA CYS A 505 -40.56 18.15 -0.31
C CYS A 505 -39.43 17.59 -1.21
N ASN A 506 -39.66 16.50 -1.95
CA ASN A 506 -38.66 15.90 -2.85
C ASN A 506 -38.70 16.50 -4.27
N ILE A 507 -39.67 17.39 -4.57
CA ILE A 507 -39.83 17.97 -5.91
C ILE A 507 -38.94 19.22 -6.03
N SER A 508 -37.96 19.19 -6.94
CA SER A 508 -37.16 20.39 -7.23
C SER A 508 -38.02 21.53 -7.79
N ARG A 509 -37.83 22.74 -7.27
CA ARG A 509 -38.62 23.95 -7.62
C ARG A 509 -38.69 24.22 -9.13
N THR A 510 -37.62 23.93 -9.86
CA THR A 510 -37.55 24.09 -11.33
C THR A 510 -38.45 23.12 -12.10
N LYS A 511 -38.70 21.92 -11.55
CA LYS A 511 -39.55 20.89 -12.15
C LYS A 511 -40.97 20.89 -11.58
N LEU A 512 -41.27 21.72 -10.58
CA LEU A 512 -42.51 21.69 -9.80
C LEU A 512 -43.77 21.82 -10.67
N ARG A 513 -43.84 22.78 -11.60
CA ARG A 513 -45.01 22.94 -12.49
C ARG A 513 -45.26 21.71 -13.38
N VAL A 514 -44.20 21.15 -13.96
CA VAL A 514 -44.28 19.96 -14.83
C VAL A 514 -44.65 18.71 -14.03
N VAL A 515 -44.05 18.54 -12.85
CA VAL A 515 -44.33 17.41 -11.97
C VAL A 515 -45.74 17.51 -11.36
N LEU A 516 -46.22 18.69 -10.99
CA LEU A 516 -47.61 18.88 -10.54
C LEU A 516 -48.63 18.54 -11.63
N GLY A 517 -48.40 18.96 -12.88
CA GLY A 517 -49.25 18.55 -14.00
C GLY A 517 -49.30 17.03 -14.20
N LYS A 518 -48.13 16.37 -14.12
CA LYS A 518 -48.03 14.91 -14.18
C LYS A 518 -48.65 14.22 -12.97
N MET A 519 -48.50 14.75 -11.76
CA MET A 519 -49.12 14.23 -10.53
C MET A 519 -50.64 14.33 -10.58
N ARG A 520 -51.18 15.44 -11.08
CA ARG A 520 -52.62 15.61 -11.30
C ARG A 520 -53.13 14.56 -12.28
N HIS A 521 -52.46 14.40 -13.42
CA HIS A 521 -52.84 13.38 -14.40
C HIS A 521 -52.66 11.93 -13.88
N GLU A 522 -51.61 11.64 -13.09
CA GLU A 522 -51.44 10.34 -12.41
C GLU A 522 -52.53 10.09 -11.35
N LEU A 523 -52.99 11.14 -10.63
CA LEU A 523 -54.11 11.07 -9.69
C LEU A 523 -55.44 10.83 -10.43
N ASP A 524 -55.71 11.59 -11.50
CA ASP A 524 -56.92 11.44 -12.31
C ASP A 524 -56.97 10.03 -12.92
N ASN A 525 -55.84 9.49 -13.40
CA ASN A 525 -55.75 8.12 -13.90
C ASN A 525 -55.94 7.07 -12.79
N LEU A 526 -55.42 7.28 -11.58
CA LEU A 526 -55.66 6.40 -10.42
C LEU A 526 -57.14 6.40 -9.99
N LEU A 527 -57.78 7.57 -9.98
CA LEU A 527 -59.21 7.71 -9.67
C LEU A 527 -60.10 7.05 -10.74
N ASN A 528 -59.66 7.04 -11.99
CA ASN A 528 -60.30 6.35 -13.10
C ASN A 528 -59.97 4.84 -13.18
N GLY A 529 -59.25 4.28 -12.20
CA GLY A 529 -58.91 2.84 -12.15
C GLY A 529 -57.81 2.40 -13.11
N SER A 530 -57.18 3.32 -13.84
CA SER A 530 -56.03 3.03 -14.71
C SER A 530 -54.73 2.90 -13.91
N SER A 531 -53.99 1.82 -14.14
CA SER A 531 -52.72 1.54 -13.46
C SER A 531 -51.70 2.66 -13.67
N SER A 532 -51.03 3.09 -12.59
CA SER A 532 -49.93 4.07 -12.69
C SER A 532 -48.86 3.58 -13.67
N ILE A 533 -48.49 4.45 -14.63
CA ILE A 533 -47.49 4.18 -15.68
C ILE A 533 -46.16 3.66 -15.10
N ARG A 534 -45.81 4.05 -13.86
CA ARG A 534 -44.57 3.63 -13.19
C ARG A 534 -44.61 2.22 -12.61
N ALA A 535 -45.80 1.69 -12.30
CA ALA A 535 -45.95 0.27 -11.95
C ALA A 535 -45.68 -0.60 -13.19
N VAL A 536 -46.05 -0.10 -14.37
CA VAL A 536 -45.78 -0.75 -15.66
C VAL A 536 -44.27 -0.80 -15.94
N ASP A 537 -43.51 0.27 -15.72
CA ASP A 537 -42.04 0.26 -15.87
C ASP A 537 -41.34 -0.76 -14.94
N LEU A 538 -41.81 -0.90 -13.69
CA LEU A 538 -41.29 -1.88 -12.73
C LEU A 538 -41.55 -3.33 -13.15
N ILE A 539 -42.68 -3.60 -13.81
CA ILE A 539 -43.00 -4.92 -14.38
C ILE A 539 -42.06 -5.23 -15.57
N HIS A 540 -41.73 -4.23 -16.40
CA HIS A 540 -40.79 -4.38 -17.53
C HIS A 540 -39.32 -4.50 -17.12
N GLN A 541 -38.97 -4.23 -15.85
CA GLN A 541 -37.62 -4.41 -15.31
C GLN A 541 -37.40 -5.77 -14.61
N GLN A 542 -38.39 -6.66 -14.63
CA GLN A 542 -38.24 -8.00 -14.04
C GLN A 542 -37.34 -8.90 -14.92
N PRO A 543 -36.46 -9.73 -14.30
CA PRO A 543 -35.63 -10.66 -15.05
C PRO A 543 -36.48 -11.76 -15.70
N VAL A 544 -36.12 -12.17 -16.92
CA VAL A 544 -36.90 -13.10 -17.76
C VAL A 544 -37.31 -14.39 -17.04
N ALA A 545 -36.45 -14.93 -16.16
CA ALA A 545 -36.74 -16.12 -15.36
C ALA A 545 -37.93 -15.96 -14.37
N LEU A 546 -38.29 -14.73 -13.99
CA LEU A 546 -39.45 -14.43 -13.13
C LEU A 546 -40.68 -14.01 -13.93
N MET A 547 -40.55 -13.62 -15.20
CA MET A 547 -41.66 -13.19 -16.06
C MET A 547 -42.69 -14.32 -16.31
N GLY A 548 -42.28 -15.59 -16.17
CA GLY A 548 -43.17 -16.75 -16.23
C GLY A 548 -43.96 -17.03 -14.95
N ASP A 549 -43.72 -16.31 -13.85
CA ASP A 549 -44.41 -16.53 -12.57
C ASP A 549 -45.77 -15.83 -12.53
N TYR A 550 -46.74 -16.41 -13.24
CA TYR A 550 -48.07 -15.84 -13.47
C TYR A 550 -48.82 -15.43 -12.18
N VAL A 551 -48.56 -16.09 -11.04
CA VAL A 551 -49.17 -15.73 -9.74
C VAL A 551 -48.64 -14.38 -9.26
N ASN A 552 -47.33 -14.17 -9.30
CA ASN A 552 -46.72 -12.88 -8.91
C ASN A 552 -47.10 -11.77 -9.91
N TYR A 553 -47.15 -12.08 -11.20
CA TYR A 553 -47.64 -11.14 -12.23
C TYR A 553 -49.09 -10.72 -11.99
N ARG A 554 -50.00 -11.68 -11.73
CA ARG A 554 -51.42 -11.42 -11.45
C ARG A 554 -51.62 -10.64 -10.15
N ASN A 555 -50.92 -10.99 -9.09
CA ASN A 555 -50.99 -10.27 -7.82
C ASN A 555 -50.44 -8.84 -7.95
N SER A 556 -49.40 -8.61 -8.75
CA SER A 556 -48.90 -7.26 -9.06
C SER A 556 -49.88 -6.41 -9.92
N ARG A 557 -50.89 -7.06 -10.52
CA ARG A 557 -52.01 -6.44 -11.25
C ARG A 557 -53.31 -6.34 -10.44
N GLN A 558 -53.39 -6.89 -9.23
CA GLN A 558 -54.53 -6.64 -8.36
C GLN A 558 -54.53 -5.15 -7.99
N VAL A 559 -55.51 -4.43 -8.54
CA VAL A 559 -55.70 -3.00 -8.30
C VAL A 559 -56.03 -2.83 -6.82
N GLU A 560 -55.17 -2.12 -6.07
CA GLU A 560 -55.59 -1.59 -4.78
C GLU A 560 -56.76 -0.63 -5.04
N THR A 561 -57.97 -1.04 -4.67
CA THR A 561 -59.13 -0.16 -4.76
C THR A 561 -58.86 1.09 -3.91
N PRO A 562 -59.08 2.31 -4.43
CA PRO A 562 -58.67 3.55 -3.75
C PRO A 562 -59.39 3.77 -2.41
N LEU A 563 -60.44 2.98 -2.13
CA LEU A 563 -61.09 2.83 -0.84
C LEU A 563 -61.08 1.35 -0.44
N ARG A 564 -60.83 1.09 0.85
CA ARG A 564 -60.93 -0.25 1.44
C ARG A 564 -62.41 -0.63 1.57
N GLU A 565 -62.81 -1.73 0.94
CA GLU A 565 -64.14 -2.31 1.14
C GLU A 565 -64.34 -2.71 2.61
N ILE A 566 -65.52 -2.39 3.16
CA ILE A 566 -65.80 -2.51 4.60
C ILE A 566 -65.96 -3.98 5.03
N ASN A 567 -66.30 -4.88 4.09
CA ASN A 567 -66.33 -6.33 4.30
C ASN A 567 -65.81 -7.05 3.03
N PRO A 568 -64.53 -7.48 2.98
CA PRO A 568 -64.03 -8.29 1.87
C PRO A 568 -64.68 -9.67 1.87
N THR A 569 -65.13 -10.14 0.70
CA THR A 569 -65.59 -11.53 0.54
C THR A 569 -64.40 -12.50 0.56
N PRO A 570 -64.55 -13.74 1.06
CA PRO A 570 -63.45 -14.70 1.13
C PRO A 570 -62.96 -15.07 -0.27
N GLU A 571 -61.67 -14.85 -0.53
CA GLU A 571 -61.05 -15.03 -1.84
C GLU A 571 -61.06 -16.52 -2.24
N ARG A 572 -61.75 -16.85 -3.34
CA ARG A 572 -61.76 -18.22 -3.87
C ARG A 572 -60.37 -18.57 -4.41
N SER A 573 -59.76 -19.61 -3.85
CA SER A 573 -58.46 -20.10 -4.30
C SER A 573 -58.55 -20.61 -5.74
N ASP A 574 -57.74 -20.03 -6.63
CA ASP A 574 -57.68 -20.43 -8.05
C ASP A 574 -57.20 -21.88 -8.19
N THR A 575 -57.97 -22.70 -8.91
CA THR A 575 -57.76 -24.15 -9.06
C THR A 575 -56.81 -24.52 -10.20
N PHE A 576 -56.34 -23.55 -11.00
CA PHE A 576 -55.43 -23.80 -12.11
C PHE A 576 -53.97 -23.49 -11.75
N GLY A 577 -53.16 -24.52 -11.52
CA GLY A 577 -51.73 -24.37 -11.24
C GLY A 577 -50.99 -25.69 -11.02
N ASN A 578 -49.71 -25.73 -11.41
CA ASN A 578 -48.85 -26.92 -11.34
C ASN A 578 -48.80 -27.55 -9.92
N PRO A 579 -49.22 -28.83 -9.74
CA PRO A 579 -49.28 -29.49 -8.42
C PRO A 579 -47.93 -29.60 -7.69
N PHE A 580 -46.82 -29.53 -8.41
CA PHE A 580 -45.47 -29.75 -7.84
C PHE A 580 -44.84 -28.48 -7.24
N ARG A 581 -45.42 -27.29 -7.43
CA ARG A 581 -44.98 -26.06 -6.74
C ARG A 581 -45.54 -26.01 -5.32
N ARG A 582 -44.78 -26.52 -4.35
CA ARG A 582 -45.08 -26.39 -2.91
C ARG A 582 -45.24 -24.91 -2.52
N LYS A 583 -46.47 -24.47 -2.25
CA LYS A 583 -46.79 -23.10 -1.80
C LYS A 583 -46.30 -22.89 -0.36
N SER A 584 -45.16 -22.23 -0.19
CA SER A 584 -44.59 -21.95 1.14
C SER A 584 -45.15 -20.67 1.76
N THR A 585 -46.37 -20.72 2.31
CA THR A 585 -46.81 -19.92 3.50
C THR A 585 -48.22 -20.32 3.96
N SER A 586 -48.29 -20.86 5.18
CA SER A 586 -49.42 -20.79 6.14
C SER A 586 -50.87 -20.90 5.63
N PHE A 587 -51.41 -22.12 5.74
CA PHE A 587 -52.72 -22.30 6.38
C PHE A 587 -52.51 -23.22 7.58
N VAL A 588 -53.11 -22.89 8.74
CA VAL A 588 -53.14 -23.82 9.88
C VAL A 588 -54.45 -24.59 9.76
N ALA A 589 -54.34 -25.87 9.41
CA ALA A 589 -55.34 -26.88 9.68
C ALA A 589 -54.73 -27.84 10.71
N ASP A 590 -55.55 -28.24 11.67
CA ASP A 590 -55.14 -29.06 12.81
C ASP A 590 -55.21 -30.57 12.46
N GLU A 591 -54.72 -31.41 13.38
CA GLU A 591 -54.87 -32.87 13.46
C GLU A 591 -54.02 -33.79 12.55
N GLY A 592 -53.17 -34.59 13.22
CA GLY A 592 -53.25 -36.06 13.15
C GLY A 592 -52.58 -36.84 12.01
N PHE A 593 -51.35 -37.32 12.23
CA PHE A 593 -50.86 -38.74 12.16
C PHE A 593 -49.32 -38.76 12.00
N VAL A 594 -48.57 -39.22 13.02
CA VAL A 594 -47.97 -40.57 13.22
C VAL A 594 -46.59 -40.75 12.56
N ASP A 595 -45.60 -41.05 13.41
CA ASP A 595 -44.22 -41.39 13.08
C ASP A 595 -44.11 -42.78 12.41
N GLU A 596 -43.11 -42.98 11.54
CA GLU A 596 -42.27 -44.18 11.67
C GLU A 596 -40.87 -44.08 11.04
N MET A 597 -39.92 -44.68 11.77
CA MET A 597 -38.67 -45.29 11.31
C MET A 597 -37.50 -44.42 10.80
N ASP A 598 -36.65 -44.02 11.76
CA ASP A 598 -35.19 -44.04 11.57
C ASP A 598 -34.54 -44.62 12.83
N SER A 599 -33.80 -45.72 12.71
CA SER A 599 -33.30 -46.50 13.87
C SER A 599 -32.13 -47.42 13.53
N LEU A 600 -30.91 -46.90 13.63
CA LEU A 600 -29.75 -47.67 14.13
C LEU A 600 -28.85 -46.76 14.98
N GLN A 601 -28.94 -46.92 16.30
CA GLN A 601 -27.99 -46.36 17.25
C GLN A 601 -26.77 -47.29 17.37
N VAL A 602 -25.56 -46.72 17.45
CA VAL A 602 -24.44 -47.36 18.15
C VAL A 602 -23.77 -46.33 19.08
N ASN A 603 -23.55 -46.76 20.31
CA ASN A 603 -23.38 -45.98 21.53
C ASN A 603 -22.20 -44.99 21.59
N SER A 604 -22.37 -44.02 22.51
CA SER A 604 -21.40 -42.99 22.89
C SER A 604 -20.66 -43.35 24.18
N CYS A 605 -19.35 -43.11 24.21
CA CYS A 605 -18.56 -42.98 25.43
C CYS A 605 -17.79 -41.65 25.40
N ASN A 606 -18.29 -40.58 26.02
CA ASN A 606 -17.80 -40.13 27.34
C ASN A 606 -18.49 -38.84 27.82
N PRO A 607 -18.67 -38.66 29.15
CA PRO A 607 -19.57 -37.66 29.71
C PRO A 607 -18.83 -36.36 30.03
N ASN A 608 -19.07 -35.29 29.26
CA ASN A 608 -18.89 -33.88 29.70
C ASN A 608 -19.38 -32.86 28.64
N THR A 609 -20.13 -33.30 27.62
CA THR A 609 -20.76 -32.44 26.61
C THR A 609 -22.27 -32.57 26.69
N VAL A 610 -22.92 -31.60 27.34
CA VAL A 610 -24.38 -31.46 27.29
C VAL A 610 -24.77 -31.02 25.88
N LEU A 611 -25.13 -31.98 25.04
CA LEU A 611 -25.78 -31.73 23.75
C LEU A 611 -27.21 -31.26 24.02
N LEU A 612 -27.52 -30.02 23.65
CA LEU A 612 -28.89 -29.52 23.60
C LEU A 612 -29.46 -29.77 22.21
N ASN A 613 -30.50 -30.62 22.13
CA ASN A 613 -31.26 -30.82 20.91
C ASN A 613 -31.84 -29.50 20.38
N PHE A 614 -31.69 -29.28 19.07
CA PHE A 614 -32.39 -28.23 18.36
C PHE A 614 -33.86 -28.64 18.16
N GLY A 615 -34.81 -27.93 18.78
CA GLY A 615 -36.22 -28.18 18.48
C GLY A 615 -37.26 -27.71 19.49
N ARG A 616 -37.35 -26.41 19.82
CA ARG A 616 -38.64 -25.76 20.15
C ARG A 616 -38.58 -24.23 20.18
N LYS A 617 -39.47 -23.63 19.38
CA LYS A 617 -40.19 -22.36 19.56
C LYS A 617 -39.61 -21.35 20.56
N LYS A 618 -38.88 -20.33 20.07
CA LYS A 618 -38.77 -19.05 20.79
C LYS A 618 -40.06 -18.24 20.59
N SER A 619 -40.94 -18.30 21.58
CA SER A 619 -41.84 -17.19 21.90
C SER A 619 -40.97 -15.98 22.26
N ALA A 620 -40.83 -15.01 21.35
CA ALA A 620 -40.33 -13.69 21.71
C ALA A 620 -41.45 -12.92 22.39
N GLN A 621 -41.31 -12.63 23.68
CA GLN A 621 -42.21 -11.70 24.37
C GLN A 621 -42.13 -10.34 23.69
N THR A 622 -43.21 -9.96 23.02
CA THR A 622 -43.43 -8.59 22.58
C THR A 622 -43.44 -7.67 23.81
N THR A 623 -42.51 -6.72 23.86
CA THR A 623 -42.65 -5.57 24.75
C THR A 623 -43.95 -4.86 24.43
N LYS A 624 -44.74 -4.57 25.47
CA LYS A 624 -46.08 -3.98 25.34
C LYS A 624 -45.99 -2.56 24.75
N ASN A 625 -46.20 -2.43 23.45
CA ASN A 625 -46.79 -1.22 22.88
C ASN A 625 -48.31 -1.39 22.80
N PRO A 626 -49.10 -0.31 22.95
CA PRO A 626 -50.51 -0.45 23.32
C PRO A 626 -51.34 -1.10 22.23
N GLN A 627 -52.34 -1.89 22.64
CA GLN A 627 -53.39 -2.37 21.75
C GLN A 627 -53.99 -1.19 20.98
N ALA A 628 -53.81 -1.18 19.66
CA ALA A 628 -54.57 -0.32 18.78
C ALA A 628 -56.03 -0.79 18.84
N ARG A 629 -56.83 -0.19 19.74
CA ARG A 629 -58.29 -0.34 19.71
C ARG A 629 -58.75 -0.09 18.28
N VAL A 630 -59.56 -1.00 17.73
CA VAL A 630 -60.34 -0.71 16.52
C VAL A 630 -61.10 0.57 16.80
N LYS A 631 -60.77 1.64 16.09
CA LYS A 631 -61.43 2.93 16.28
C LYS A 631 -62.84 2.79 15.73
N GLY A 632 -63.83 2.76 16.63
CA GLY A 632 -65.21 3.03 16.24
C GLY A 632 -65.33 4.42 15.59
N PRO A 633 -66.46 4.70 14.91
CA PRO A 633 -66.69 6.00 14.29
C PRO A 633 -66.52 7.14 15.29
N LEU A 634 -65.95 8.26 14.84
CA LEU A 634 -65.76 9.43 15.67
C LEU A 634 -67.13 10.00 16.12
N PRO A 635 -67.26 10.48 17.37
CA PRO A 635 -68.49 11.14 17.82
C PRO A 635 -68.90 12.32 16.92
N PRO A 636 -70.20 12.55 16.65
CA PRO A 636 -70.66 13.48 15.62
C PRO A 636 -70.22 14.95 15.78
N TYR A 637 -69.80 15.35 16.98
CA TYR A 637 -69.36 16.72 17.28
C TYR A 637 -67.87 16.98 16.98
N ILE A 638 -67.11 15.98 16.53
CA ILE A 638 -65.68 16.12 16.19
C ILE A 638 -65.50 16.31 14.68
N ASN A 639 -65.45 17.56 14.24
CA ASN A 639 -65.20 17.95 12.85
C ASN A 639 -63.73 18.33 12.58
N HIS A 640 -63.37 18.41 11.29
CA HIS A 640 -62.00 18.66 10.79
C HIS A 640 -61.35 19.99 11.26
N LEU A 641 -62.16 20.95 11.73
CA LEU A 641 -61.70 22.20 12.34
C LEU A 641 -61.31 22.03 13.83
N ASN A 642 -61.98 21.12 14.55
CA ASN A 642 -61.99 21.09 16.02
C ASN A 642 -61.09 19.99 16.60
N TRP A 643 -60.72 18.98 15.80
CA TRP A 643 -59.98 17.79 16.28
C TRP A 643 -58.64 18.09 16.99
N ARG A 644 -58.00 19.22 16.66
CA ARG A 644 -56.72 19.63 17.28
C ARG A 644 -56.85 20.07 18.74
N PHE A 645 -58.04 20.50 19.19
CA PHE A 645 -58.26 20.88 20.59
C PHE A 645 -58.34 19.68 21.54
N PHE A 646 -58.67 18.48 21.02
CA PHE A 646 -58.88 17.26 21.80
C PHE A 646 -57.71 16.26 21.73
N SER A 647 -56.56 16.65 21.15
CA SER A 647 -55.36 15.80 21.09
C SER A 647 -54.49 15.98 22.35
N PRO A 648 -54.00 14.90 23.00
CA PRO A 648 -53.08 15.00 24.13
C PRO A 648 -51.80 15.75 23.76
N LYS A 649 -51.40 16.73 24.59
CA LYS A 649 -50.20 17.55 24.39
C LYS A 649 -48.94 16.82 24.86
N SER A 650 -48.33 16.00 24.00
CA SER A 650 -47.05 15.35 24.27
C SER A 650 -46.09 15.41 23.07
N SER A 651 -45.65 16.62 22.72
CA SER A 651 -44.55 16.88 21.79
C SER A 651 -43.98 18.29 22.01
N PRO A 652 -42.67 18.48 22.23
CA PRO A 652 -42.06 19.78 22.45
C PRO A 652 -42.02 20.64 21.18
N LEU A 653 -41.92 21.96 21.36
CA LEU A 653 -42.12 22.99 20.33
C LEU A 653 -40.96 23.14 19.33
N SER A 654 -41.32 23.44 18.08
CA SER A 654 -40.52 24.13 17.06
C SER A 654 -41.53 24.73 16.07
N SER A 655 -41.61 26.03 15.76
CA SER A 655 -40.84 27.23 16.12
C SER A 655 -41.77 28.46 16.03
N PRO A 656 -41.39 29.68 16.48
CA PRO A 656 -42.29 30.84 16.47
C PRO A 656 -42.66 31.31 15.05
N ARG A 657 -43.91 31.75 14.88
CA ARG A 657 -44.32 32.62 13.75
C ARG A 657 -44.10 34.08 14.16
N SER A 658 -43.62 34.89 13.22
CA SER A 658 -43.69 36.35 13.31
C SER A 658 -45.14 36.83 13.13
N SER A 659 -45.59 37.75 13.97
CA SER A 659 -46.85 38.47 13.83
C SER A 659 -46.58 39.97 13.73
N ASP A 660 -46.95 40.53 12.58
CA ASP A 660 -47.58 41.84 12.34
C ASP A 660 -47.32 43.00 13.32
N ASN A 661 -46.80 44.10 12.77
CA ASN A 661 -46.87 45.42 13.39
C ASN A 661 -48.24 46.08 13.11
N THR A 662 -48.60 47.02 13.98
CA THR A 662 -49.88 47.72 14.08
C THR A 662 -50.33 48.54 12.86
N PHE A 663 -51.67 48.66 12.76
CA PHE A 663 -52.46 49.55 11.89
C PHE A 663 -51.85 50.93 11.57
N SER A 664 -51.98 51.38 10.32
CA SER A 664 -52.97 52.42 9.93
C SER A 664 -53.01 52.71 8.42
N GLU A 665 -54.23 52.84 7.88
CA GLU A 665 -54.69 53.72 6.78
C GLU A 665 -54.16 53.62 5.31
N GLU A 666 -55.16 53.44 4.44
CA GLU A 666 -55.49 54.19 3.20
C GLU A 666 -54.71 54.10 1.86
N ILE A 667 -55.52 53.79 0.83
CA ILE A 667 -55.64 54.44 -0.49
C ILE A 667 -54.49 54.27 -1.52
N SER A 668 -54.67 53.21 -2.31
CA SER A 668 -54.71 53.18 -3.78
C SER A 668 -53.49 53.58 -4.66
N SER A 669 -53.26 52.67 -5.61
CA SER A 669 -53.05 52.91 -7.05
C SER A 669 -51.63 53.00 -7.64
N ALA A 670 -51.56 52.42 -8.84
CA ALA A 670 -50.81 52.88 -10.01
C ALA A 670 -49.28 52.66 -10.14
N ILE A 671 -48.96 51.74 -11.06
CA ILE A 671 -48.10 51.95 -12.25
C ILE A 671 -46.55 51.90 -12.10
N SER A 672 -45.95 51.17 -13.06
CA SER A 672 -44.58 51.29 -13.62
C SER A 672 -43.34 50.84 -12.83
N SER A 673 -42.63 49.87 -13.44
CA SER A 673 -41.16 49.77 -13.55
C SER A 673 -40.56 50.99 -14.29
N PRO A 674 -39.23 51.29 -14.33
CA PRO A 674 -38.08 50.36 -14.24
C PRO A 674 -36.78 50.97 -13.61
N THR A 675 -35.61 50.47 -14.07
CA THR A 675 -34.29 51.15 -14.24
C THR A 675 -33.28 51.31 -13.08
N TYR A 676 -32.20 50.49 -13.19
CA TYR A 676 -30.77 50.84 -13.29
C TYR A 676 -29.95 51.51 -12.14
N ALA A 677 -28.72 50.95 -12.04
CA ALA A 677 -27.42 51.55 -11.70
C ALA A 677 -27.06 51.93 -10.25
N ASP A 678 -26.02 51.22 -9.76
CA ASP A 678 -24.83 51.70 -9.06
C ASP A 678 -24.91 52.97 -8.18
N ASN A 679 -24.63 52.81 -6.88
CA ASN A 679 -23.32 53.16 -6.31
C ASN A 679 -23.19 52.80 -4.81
N SER A 680 -22.02 52.30 -4.42
CA SER A 680 -21.49 52.31 -3.05
C SER A 680 -21.06 53.75 -2.66
N PRO A 681 -20.90 54.17 -1.37
CA PRO A 681 -20.10 53.44 -0.37
C PRO A 681 -20.39 53.70 1.15
N SER A 682 -19.41 53.30 1.98
CA SER A 682 -19.04 53.80 3.33
C SER A 682 -19.92 53.53 4.57
N LEU A 683 -19.45 52.56 5.37
CA LEU A 683 -18.93 52.72 6.75
C LEU A 683 -19.47 53.89 7.62
N ILE A 684 -19.90 53.57 8.85
CA ILE A 684 -19.51 54.26 10.09
C ILE A 684 -19.58 53.28 11.28
N ASN A 685 -18.58 53.36 12.16
CA ASN A 685 -18.49 52.62 13.44
C ASN A 685 -19.15 53.41 14.56
N HIS A 686 -19.55 52.73 15.66
CA HIS A 686 -19.24 53.07 17.07
C HIS A 686 -19.87 51.96 17.94
N SER A 687 -19.08 51.07 18.57
CA SER A 687 -18.50 51.21 19.93
C SER A 687 -19.55 51.43 21.03
N ARG A 688 -19.49 50.86 22.23
CA ARG A 688 -18.59 49.91 22.93
C ARG A 688 -19.28 49.72 24.31
N PHE A 689 -19.08 48.62 25.02
CA PHE A 689 -18.73 48.66 26.45
C PHE A 689 -18.15 47.31 26.86
N ALA A 690 -17.14 47.36 27.72
CA ALA A 690 -16.37 46.21 28.19
C ALA A 690 -16.37 46.21 29.73
N ASN A 691 -15.92 45.11 30.32
CA ASN A 691 -15.12 45.20 31.54
C ASN A 691 -14.10 44.06 31.58
N GLN A 692 -12.94 44.36 32.15
CA GLN A 692 -11.69 43.59 32.04
C GLN A 692 -11.38 42.82 33.32
N ALA A 693 -10.56 41.78 33.19
CA ALA A 693 -9.58 41.40 34.21
C ALA A 693 -8.29 40.96 33.46
N ILE A 694 -7.13 41.48 33.88
CA ILE A 694 -5.85 41.41 33.14
C ILE A 694 -4.75 40.87 34.05
N ILE A 695 -4.02 39.84 33.60
CA ILE A 695 -2.55 39.66 33.74
C ILE A 695 -2.12 38.82 32.51
N GLU A 696 -1.67 39.41 31.39
CA GLU A 696 -0.25 39.67 31.02
C GLU A 696 0.64 38.41 31.01
N LYS A 697 1.35 37.97 29.94
CA LYS A 697 1.67 38.46 28.56
C LYS A 697 1.85 37.20 27.65
N THR A 698 2.01 37.22 26.32
CA THR A 698 2.17 38.25 25.27
C THR A 698 1.19 37.99 24.09
N ASN A 699 1.15 38.87 23.07
CA ASN A 699 0.33 38.71 21.86
C ASN A 699 1.16 38.66 20.56
N THR A 700 0.90 37.68 19.68
CA THR A 700 1.41 37.64 18.29
C THR A 700 0.46 37.00 17.24
N PHE A 701 -0.78 36.62 17.61
CA PHE A 701 -1.59 35.71 16.76
C PHE A 701 -2.66 36.34 15.84
N ASP A 702 -3.15 37.55 16.10
CA ASP A 702 -4.39 38.03 15.46
C ASP A 702 -4.26 38.60 14.04
N THR A 703 -3.04 38.84 13.53
CA THR A 703 -2.83 39.37 12.16
C THR A 703 -2.96 38.33 11.04
N ARG A 704 -3.00 37.02 11.35
CA ARG A 704 -3.00 35.95 10.32
C ARG A 704 -4.36 35.63 9.71
N ASN A 705 -5.47 35.95 10.37
CA ASN A 705 -6.78 35.46 9.94
C ASN A 705 -7.41 36.28 8.82
N ALA A 706 -7.16 37.60 8.76
CA ALA A 706 -7.73 38.49 7.74
C ALA A 706 -7.23 38.18 6.32
N SER A 707 -5.91 37.97 6.15
CA SER A 707 -5.29 37.69 4.84
C SER A 707 -5.74 36.35 4.22
N SER A 708 -6.14 35.38 5.05
CA SER A 708 -6.58 34.06 4.59
C SER A 708 -7.87 34.12 3.74
N LEU A 709 -8.80 35.02 4.08
CA LEU A 709 -10.10 35.15 3.42
C LEU A 709 -9.99 35.86 2.06
N GLU A 710 -9.07 36.82 1.95
CA GLU A 710 -8.78 37.52 0.68
C GLU A 710 -8.02 36.62 -0.28
N SER A 711 -7.00 35.90 0.21
CA SER A 711 -6.27 34.87 -0.56
C SER A 711 -7.23 33.83 -1.15
N PHE A 712 -8.22 33.37 -0.36
CA PHE A 712 -9.23 32.41 -0.83
C PHE A 712 -10.13 32.97 -1.95
N LYS A 713 -10.56 34.24 -1.87
CA LYS A 713 -11.35 34.90 -2.92
C LYS A 713 -10.55 35.07 -4.21
N LEU A 714 -9.28 35.48 -4.09
CA LEU A 714 -8.36 35.65 -5.22
C LEU A 714 -8.10 34.33 -5.94
N ASN A 715 -7.69 33.29 -5.19
CA ASN A 715 -7.45 31.95 -5.72
C ASN A 715 -8.68 31.37 -6.43
N LYS A 716 -9.89 31.62 -5.92
CA LYS A 716 -11.13 31.18 -6.57
C LYS A 716 -11.33 31.82 -7.94
N LYS A 717 -10.98 33.09 -8.12
CA LYS A 717 -11.04 33.79 -9.42
C LYS A 717 -10.00 33.22 -10.39
N ILE A 718 -8.73 33.16 -9.95
CA ILE A 718 -7.61 32.61 -10.73
C ILE A 718 -7.91 31.17 -11.20
N MET A 719 -8.46 30.33 -10.32
CA MET A 719 -8.83 28.95 -10.64
C MET A 719 -9.86 28.84 -11.77
N PHE A 720 -10.87 29.72 -11.84
CA PHE A 720 -11.83 29.71 -12.94
C PHE A 720 -11.20 30.11 -14.29
N GLU A 721 -10.28 31.06 -14.27
CA GLU A 721 -9.52 31.49 -15.46
C GLU A 721 -8.57 30.37 -15.93
N LEU A 722 -7.85 29.73 -15.00
CA LEU A 722 -7.00 28.57 -15.31
C LEU A 722 -7.80 27.38 -15.87
N ILE A 723 -9.00 27.09 -15.35
CA ILE A 723 -9.89 26.07 -15.94
C ILE A 723 -10.32 26.47 -17.36
N HIS A 724 -10.55 27.76 -17.63
CA HIS A 724 -10.87 28.23 -18.97
C HIS A 724 -9.70 28.03 -19.94
N LEU A 725 -8.48 28.40 -19.54
CA LEU A 725 -7.26 28.21 -20.32
C LEU A 725 -6.99 26.71 -20.62
N VAL A 726 -7.17 25.83 -19.65
CA VAL A 726 -7.03 24.36 -19.81
C VAL A 726 -8.07 23.78 -20.80
N ARG A 727 -9.23 24.44 -20.98
CA ARG A 727 -10.30 24.01 -21.90
C ARG A 727 -10.13 24.50 -23.34
N GLN A 728 -9.44 25.62 -23.57
CA GLN A 728 -9.27 26.18 -24.92
C GLN A 728 -8.38 25.29 -25.79
N PRO A 729 -8.73 24.99 -27.06
CA PRO A 729 -8.02 24.00 -27.90
C PRO A 729 -6.56 24.36 -28.18
N TYR A 730 -6.22 25.65 -28.16
CA TYR A 730 -4.87 26.19 -28.09
C TYR A 730 -4.69 26.87 -26.73
N THR A 731 -3.55 26.65 -26.06
CA THR A 731 -3.26 27.20 -24.73
C THR A 731 -1.81 27.65 -24.69
N ASP A 732 -1.56 28.95 -24.49
CA ASP A 732 -0.22 29.45 -24.21
C ASP A 732 0.22 28.97 -22.83
N ALA A 733 1.18 28.04 -22.82
CA ALA A 733 1.69 27.43 -21.59
C ALA A 733 2.28 28.48 -20.64
N VAL A 734 2.95 29.51 -21.18
CA VAL A 734 3.51 30.63 -20.42
C VAL A 734 2.44 31.32 -19.58
N LEU A 735 1.35 31.78 -20.23
CA LEU A 735 0.25 32.48 -19.56
C LEU A 735 -0.46 31.59 -18.53
N LEU A 736 -0.55 30.28 -18.78
CA LEU A 736 -1.09 29.32 -17.81
C LEU A 736 -0.20 29.19 -16.56
N PHE A 737 1.13 29.12 -16.70
CA PHE A 737 2.03 29.05 -15.55
C PHE A 737 2.17 30.38 -14.82
N ASP A 738 2.12 31.53 -15.52
CA ASP A 738 2.10 32.85 -14.90
C ASP A 738 0.87 33.05 -14.00
N ARG A 739 -0.33 32.71 -14.48
CA ARG A 739 -1.56 32.75 -13.65
C ARG A 739 -1.52 31.73 -12.50
N MET A 740 -0.74 30.65 -12.59
CA MET A 740 -0.50 29.73 -11.46
C MET A 740 0.46 30.29 -10.41
N ASN A 741 1.42 31.12 -10.81
CA ASN A 741 2.35 31.79 -9.89
C ASN A 741 1.62 32.84 -9.01
N GLU A 742 0.51 33.41 -9.49
CA GLU A 742 -0.37 34.32 -8.72
C GLU A 742 -1.19 33.63 -7.61
N LEU A 743 -1.18 32.29 -7.51
CA LEU A 743 -1.89 31.57 -6.46
C LEU A 743 -1.24 31.80 -5.09
N THR A 744 -1.99 32.40 -4.17
CA THR A 744 -1.58 32.72 -2.79
C THR A 744 -2.11 31.69 -1.78
N GLY A 745 -1.92 31.89 -0.47
CA GLY A 745 -2.45 31.00 0.57
C GLY A 745 -1.60 29.77 0.87
N SER A 746 -2.18 28.78 1.57
CA SER A 746 -1.41 27.62 2.09
C SER A 746 -1.06 26.60 1.01
N ILE A 747 -0.03 25.78 1.27
CA ILE A 747 0.50 24.83 0.29
C ILE A 747 -0.58 23.86 -0.21
N GLY A 748 -1.39 23.31 0.70
CA GLY A 748 -2.52 22.43 0.35
C GLY A 748 -3.67 23.14 -0.39
N GLN A 749 -3.84 24.46 -0.25
CA GLN A 749 -4.78 25.22 -1.08
C GLN A 749 -4.27 25.35 -2.51
N ARG A 750 -2.97 25.64 -2.70
CA ARG A 750 -2.34 25.73 -4.02
C ARG A 750 -2.31 24.34 -4.69
N GLU A 751 -1.92 23.30 -3.97
CA GLU A 751 -1.93 21.91 -4.43
C GLU A 751 -3.32 21.41 -4.87
N ALA A 752 -4.38 21.80 -4.13
CA ALA A 752 -5.76 21.45 -4.48
C ALA A 752 -6.19 22.11 -5.81
N VAL A 753 -5.80 23.37 -6.06
CA VAL A 753 -6.05 24.04 -7.35
C VAL A 753 -5.30 23.33 -8.49
N VAL A 754 -4.01 23.01 -8.30
CA VAL A 754 -3.21 22.29 -9.31
C VAL A 754 -3.78 20.91 -9.60
N SER A 755 -4.12 20.14 -8.57
CA SER A 755 -4.70 18.81 -8.72
C SER A 755 -6.05 18.85 -9.46
N MET A 756 -6.83 19.92 -9.30
CA MET A 756 -8.06 20.14 -10.07
C MET A 756 -7.75 20.48 -11.53
N LEU A 757 -6.74 21.30 -11.82
CA LEU A 757 -6.30 21.59 -13.21
C LEU A 757 -5.71 20.36 -13.90
N MET A 758 -4.94 19.53 -13.18
CA MET A 758 -4.46 18.22 -13.66
C MET A 758 -5.63 17.31 -14.03
N SER A 759 -6.70 17.29 -13.22
CA SER A 759 -7.89 16.48 -13.50
C SER A 759 -8.64 16.95 -14.75
N GLU A 760 -8.72 18.27 -14.98
CA GLU A 760 -9.36 18.84 -16.16
C GLU A 760 -8.47 18.66 -17.41
N ALA A 761 -7.15 18.80 -17.31
CA ALA A 761 -6.21 18.49 -18.40
C ALA A 761 -6.33 17.03 -18.87
N LEU A 762 -6.42 16.07 -17.94
CA LEU A 762 -6.70 14.66 -18.27
C LEU A 762 -8.08 14.47 -18.91
N ARG A 763 -9.11 15.17 -18.44
CA ARG A 763 -10.47 15.11 -19.00
C ARG A 763 -10.50 15.53 -20.47
N PHE A 764 -9.68 16.51 -20.85
CA PHE A 764 -9.50 16.96 -22.25
C PHE A 764 -8.39 16.21 -23.00
N ARG A 765 -7.89 15.08 -22.46
CA ARG A 765 -6.84 14.22 -23.04
C ARG A 765 -5.49 14.92 -23.29
N ARG A 766 -5.17 15.95 -22.51
CA ARG A 766 -3.94 16.76 -22.64
C ARG A 766 -2.80 16.17 -21.81
N SER A 767 -2.29 15.02 -22.23
CA SER A 767 -1.20 14.30 -21.53
C SER A 767 0.03 15.17 -21.28
N CYS A 768 0.53 15.90 -22.28
CA CYS A 768 1.69 16.78 -22.13
C CYS A 768 1.48 17.86 -21.06
N LEU A 769 0.31 18.52 -21.04
CA LEU A 769 -0.03 19.52 -20.03
C LEU A 769 -0.20 18.88 -18.63
N TYR A 770 -0.75 17.66 -18.56
CA TYR A 770 -0.83 16.92 -17.30
C TYR A 770 0.54 16.58 -16.71
N PHE A 771 1.52 16.19 -17.54
CA PHE A 771 2.89 15.95 -17.06
C PHE A 771 3.53 17.24 -16.53
N LEU A 772 3.45 18.35 -17.27
CA LEU A 772 3.97 19.66 -16.80
C LEU A 772 3.30 20.12 -15.49
N LEU A 773 1.98 19.94 -15.34
CA LEU A 773 1.27 20.24 -14.09
C LEU A 773 1.61 19.25 -12.96
N SER A 774 1.90 17.99 -13.27
CA SER A 774 2.38 16.99 -12.31
C SER A 774 3.74 17.36 -11.77
N ASP A 775 4.67 17.74 -12.65
CA ASP A 775 6.01 18.19 -12.28
C ASP A 775 5.92 19.43 -11.37
N TRP A 776 5.08 20.42 -11.75
CA TRP A 776 4.79 21.60 -10.91
C TRP A 776 4.21 21.24 -9.54
N ARG A 777 3.32 20.23 -9.46
CA ARG A 777 2.79 19.75 -8.16
C ARG A 777 3.87 19.07 -7.32
N THR A 778 4.75 18.27 -7.92
CA THR A 778 5.84 17.61 -7.18
C THR A 778 6.87 18.63 -6.65
N TRP A 779 7.16 19.67 -7.44
CA TRP A 779 7.95 20.83 -7.03
C TRP A 779 7.30 21.58 -5.85
N LEU A 780 5.97 21.77 -5.90
CA LEU A 780 5.20 22.42 -4.84
C LEU A 780 5.15 21.62 -3.52
N LEU A 781 5.22 20.28 -3.59
CA LEU A 781 5.26 19.42 -2.40
C LEU A 781 6.68 19.23 -1.83
N GLN A 782 7.73 19.44 -2.64
CA GLN A 782 9.13 19.30 -2.20
C GLN A 782 9.62 20.46 -1.30
N SER A 783 8.84 21.55 -1.16
CA SER A 783 9.22 22.75 -0.40
C SER A 783 8.95 22.70 1.11
N GLU A 784 8.21 21.71 1.63
CA GLU A 784 8.00 21.58 3.09
C GLU A 784 9.09 20.76 3.80
N ASN A 785 9.63 19.71 3.18
CA ASN A 785 10.69 18.88 3.78
C ASN A 785 12.06 19.59 3.88
N SER A 786 12.22 20.78 3.30
CA SER A 786 13.51 21.48 3.18
C SER A 786 13.76 22.55 4.24
N LYS A 787 12.83 22.83 5.17
CA LYS A 787 12.93 24.04 6.03
C LYS A 787 13.99 23.97 7.14
N ASP A 788 14.38 22.78 7.60
CA ASP A 788 15.40 22.59 8.65
C ASP A 788 16.68 21.85 8.19
N ARG A 789 16.84 21.56 6.90
CA ARG A 789 18.07 20.92 6.39
C ARG A 789 19.11 21.95 5.96
N VAL A 790 20.33 21.79 6.48
CA VAL A 790 21.50 22.62 6.13
C VAL A 790 22.19 21.97 4.93
N ILE A 791 22.09 22.56 3.74
CA ILE A 791 22.50 21.88 2.49
C ILE A 791 23.66 22.61 1.79
N LEU A 792 23.66 23.95 1.73
CA LEU A 792 24.80 24.75 1.26
C LEU A 792 25.26 25.74 2.34
N GLN A 793 26.55 25.70 2.72
CA GLN A 793 27.10 26.54 3.78
C GLN A 793 28.47 27.15 3.42
N LYS A 794 28.81 28.28 4.04
CA LYS A 794 30.18 28.83 4.08
C LYS A 794 30.38 29.69 5.31
N SER A 795 31.41 29.42 6.11
CA SER A 795 31.84 30.29 7.23
C SER A 795 30.67 30.80 8.11
N ASN A 796 29.86 29.86 8.62
CA ASN A 796 28.62 30.07 9.39
C ASN A 796 27.40 30.65 8.64
N GLN A 797 27.54 31.17 7.41
CA GLN A 797 26.39 31.56 6.59
C GLN A 797 25.79 30.32 5.90
N ARG A 798 24.47 30.15 6.02
CA ARG A 798 23.71 29.03 5.47
C ARG A 798 22.78 29.52 4.37
N TYR A 799 22.78 28.84 3.22
CA TYR A 799 21.89 29.10 2.11
C TYR A 799 20.82 28.01 2.06
N ASN A 800 19.56 28.43 2.17
CA ASN A 800 18.39 27.57 1.98
C ASN A 800 17.41 28.31 1.06
N CYS A 801 16.86 27.62 0.08
CA CYS A 801 15.87 28.14 -0.85
C CYS A 801 14.89 27.02 -1.22
N GLU A 802 13.59 27.31 -1.20
CA GLU A 802 12.61 26.39 -1.78
C GLU A 802 12.82 26.31 -3.30
N LYS A 803 12.63 25.12 -3.91
CA LYS A 803 12.62 24.96 -5.39
C LYS A 803 11.72 25.98 -6.08
N SER A 804 10.64 26.40 -5.40
CA SER A 804 9.78 27.56 -5.64
C SER A 804 10.48 28.76 -6.28
N SER A 805 11.66 29.08 -5.77
CA SER A 805 12.27 30.41 -5.87
C SER A 805 13.71 30.36 -6.33
N ILE A 806 14.25 29.21 -6.75
CA ILE A 806 15.66 29.06 -7.12
C ILE A 806 16.04 29.97 -8.30
N TYR A 807 15.13 30.25 -9.22
CA TYR A 807 15.34 31.23 -10.30
C TYR A 807 15.67 32.63 -9.75
N VAL A 808 14.79 33.18 -8.89
CA VAL A 808 14.99 34.49 -8.24
C VAL A 808 16.18 34.45 -7.27
N PHE A 809 16.38 33.33 -6.57
CA PHE A 809 17.50 33.13 -5.67
C PHE A 809 18.83 33.09 -6.41
N ALA A 810 18.93 32.51 -7.60
CA ALA A 810 20.16 32.52 -8.41
C ALA A 810 20.58 33.95 -8.78
N GLN A 811 19.60 34.80 -9.10
CA GLN A 811 19.83 36.24 -9.31
C GLN A 811 20.31 36.91 -8.01
N LEU A 812 19.58 36.75 -6.91
CA LEU A 812 19.94 37.31 -5.59
C LEU A 812 21.32 36.83 -5.09
N PHE A 813 21.65 35.56 -5.32
CA PHE A 813 22.91 34.92 -4.98
C PHE A 813 24.08 35.56 -5.75
N SER A 814 23.90 35.83 -7.04
CA SER A 814 24.90 36.59 -7.82
C SER A 814 25.04 38.04 -7.33
N THR A 815 23.95 38.72 -6.96
CA THR A 815 24.01 40.10 -6.43
C THR A 815 24.51 40.21 -4.98
N SER A 816 24.73 39.09 -4.29
CA SER A 816 25.10 39.08 -2.87
C SER A 816 26.48 39.67 -2.63
N SER A 817 26.59 40.65 -1.72
CA SER A 817 27.85 41.32 -1.36
C SER A 817 28.95 40.34 -0.88
N PHE A 818 28.56 39.25 -0.22
CA PHE A 818 29.49 38.21 0.24
C PHE A 818 30.05 37.38 -0.92
N ILE A 819 29.20 36.96 -1.86
CA ILE A 819 29.63 36.25 -3.08
C ILE A 819 30.49 37.17 -3.96
N LYS A 820 30.12 38.46 -4.06
CA LYS A 820 30.91 39.47 -4.75
C LYS A 820 32.32 39.62 -4.18
N SER A 821 32.48 39.66 -2.85
CA SER A 821 33.80 39.67 -2.22
C SER A 821 34.63 38.44 -2.60
N ILE A 822 34.04 37.24 -2.57
CA ILE A 822 34.71 35.98 -2.94
C ILE A 822 35.16 36.00 -4.42
N ALA A 823 34.31 36.54 -5.30
CA ALA A 823 34.60 36.69 -6.72
C ALA A 823 35.69 37.74 -6.99
N ASP A 824 35.66 38.87 -6.28
CA ASP A 824 36.65 39.93 -6.40
C ASP A 824 38.03 39.47 -5.88
N ASP A 825 38.08 38.68 -4.82
CA ASP A 825 39.33 38.07 -4.32
C ASP A 825 39.85 36.96 -5.24
N PHE A 826 38.97 36.28 -5.99
CA PHE A 826 39.37 35.32 -7.01
C PHE A 826 39.90 35.99 -8.28
N LYS A 827 39.28 37.09 -8.73
CA LYS A 827 39.74 37.91 -9.87
C LYS A 827 41.09 38.61 -9.63
N LYS A 828 41.49 38.81 -8.38
CA LYS A 828 42.81 39.35 -8.00
C LYS A 828 43.94 38.30 -8.00
N ARG A 829 43.62 37.00 -8.15
CA ARG A 829 44.66 35.95 -8.18
C ARG A 829 45.45 36.01 -9.48
N GLU A 830 46.67 35.49 -9.42
CA GLU A 830 47.54 35.35 -10.59
C GLU A 830 46.88 34.46 -11.66
N LEU A 831 46.83 34.97 -12.89
CA LEU A 831 46.33 34.26 -14.06
C LEU A 831 47.43 33.37 -14.63
N ILE A 832 47.21 32.06 -14.62
CA ILE A 832 48.19 31.08 -15.09
C ILE A 832 48.00 30.82 -16.59
N ASP A 833 48.96 31.21 -17.42
CA ASP A 833 48.94 31.03 -18.89
C ASP A 833 49.67 29.74 -19.32
N VAL A 834 48.91 28.73 -19.72
CA VAL A 834 49.39 27.37 -20.06
C VAL A 834 49.57 27.25 -21.59
N LYS A 835 50.81 27.50 -22.03
CA LYS A 835 51.21 27.49 -23.46
C LYS A 835 51.60 26.12 -23.99
N ASP A 836 52.19 25.28 -23.12
CA ASP A 836 52.71 23.95 -23.47
C ASP A 836 51.95 22.85 -22.71
N CYS A 837 52.30 21.59 -23.00
CA CYS A 837 51.58 20.41 -22.54
C CYS A 837 51.73 20.14 -21.02
N LEU A 838 50.92 20.80 -20.20
CA LEU A 838 50.84 20.53 -18.76
C LEU A 838 50.37 19.09 -18.48
N SER A 839 50.96 18.41 -17.48
CA SER A 839 50.50 17.12 -16.95
C SER A 839 49.17 17.27 -16.20
N SER A 840 48.10 17.48 -16.97
CA SER A 840 46.75 17.79 -16.51
C SER A 840 45.68 17.10 -17.34
N VAL A 841 44.53 16.83 -16.72
CA VAL A 841 43.31 16.47 -17.46
C VAL A 841 42.59 17.76 -17.83
N TYR A 842 42.69 18.13 -19.11
CA TYR A 842 41.83 19.16 -19.69
C TYR A 842 40.45 18.58 -19.97
N VAL A 843 39.39 19.27 -19.57
CA VAL A 843 37.98 18.90 -19.77
C VAL A 843 37.37 19.88 -20.76
N HIS A 844 36.87 19.38 -21.90
CA HIS A 844 36.17 20.20 -22.88
C HIS A 844 34.71 20.45 -22.45
N GLN A 845 34.07 21.42 -23.09
CA GLN A 845 32.62 21.64 -22.97
C GLN A 845 31.85 20.33 -23.14
N GLY A 846 30.89 20.05 -22.24
CA GLY A 846 30.08 18.83 -22.27
C GLY A 846 30.77 17.57 -21.73
N GLU A 847 32.02 17.66 -21.25
CA GLU A 847 32.74 16.57 -20.59
C GLU A 847 32.84 16.78 -19.06
N MET A 848 33.14 15.69 -18.35
CA MET A 848 33.58 15.70 -16.94
C MET A 848 34.76 14.75 -16.72
N ALA A 849 35.48 14.91 -15.61
CA ALA A 849 36.49 13.96 -15.16
C ALA A 849 36.41 13.74 -13.64
N THR A 850 36.19 12.50 -13.21
CA THR A 850 36.27 12.07 -11.80
C THR A 850 37.63 11.45 -11.50
N ILE A 851 38.41 12.03 -10.57
CA ILE A 851 39.79 11.61 -10.28
C ILE A 851 39.91 11.25 -8.79
N PRO A 852 40.41 10.05 -8.42
CA PRO A 852 40.59 9.67 -7.03
C PRO A 852 41.79 10.38 -6.40
N LEU A 853 41.74 10.60 -5.08
CA LEU A 853 42.89 11.04 -4.29
C LEU A 853 43.56 9.87 -3.54
N LEU A 854 42.76 8.87 -3.14
CA LEU A 854 43.25 7.68 -2.44
C LEU A 854 43.79 6.64 -3.44
N VAL A 855 45.10 6.39 -3.38
CA VAL A 855 45.85 5.57 -4.35
C VAL A 855 45.56 4.05 -4.24
N THR A 856 44.82 3.60 -3.23
CA THR A 856 44.63 2.16 -2.90
C THR A 856 44.06 1.29 -4.03
N ASN A 857 43.37 1.90 -5.00
CA ASN A 857 42.69 1.19 -6.08
C ASN A 857 43.39 1.32 -7.44
N VAL A 858 44.37 2.21 -7.58
CA VAL A 858 45.06 2.46 -8.86
C VAL A 858 46.28 1.54 -8.95
N PRO A 859 46.48 0.76 -10.03
CA PRO A 859 47.64 -0.12 -10.15
C PRO A 859 48.95 0.70 -10.20
N ALA A 860 49.98 0.20 -9.52
CA ALA A 860 51.20 0.94 -9.18
C ALA A 860 52.00 1.57 -10.35
N ASN A 861 51.70 1.20 -11.60
CA ASN A 861 52.34 1.73 -12.81
C ASN A 861 51.64 2.97 -13.41
N ASN A 862 50.47 3.38 -12.88
CA ASN A 862 49.69 4.48 -13.42
C ASN A 862 49.78 5.73 -12.54
N ILE A 863 50.14 6.86 -13.14
CA ILE A 863 50.34 8.13 -12.44
C ILE A 863 49.04 8.93 -12.46
N ILE A 864 48.61 9.43 -11.30
CA ILE A 864 47.46 10.34 -11.19
C ILE A 864 47.93 11.75 -11.61
N PRO A 865 47.23 12.43 -12.53
CA PRO A 865 47.56 13.80 -12.95
C PRO A 865 47.53 14.77 -11.76
N GLU A 866 48.40 15.78 -11.77
CA GLU A 866 48.46 16.73 -10.65
C GLU A 866 47.37 17.82 -10.71
N TYR A 867 47.02 18.21 -11.93
CA TYR A 867 46.09 19.30 -12.21
C TYR A 867 44.89 18.84 -13.04
N THR A 868 43.77 19.51 -12.85
CA THR A 868 42.63 19.52 -13.78
C THR A 868 42.42 20.92 -14.31
N THR A 869 42.09 21.02 -15.60
CA THR A 869 41.96 22.29 -16.33
C THR A 869 40.70 22.30 -17.18
N SER A 870 40.13 23.48 -17.38
CA SER A 870 39.06 23.75 -18.34
C SER A 870 39.11 25.24 -18.70
N ASP A 871 38.69 25.60 -19.90
CA ASP A 871 38.76 26.96 -20.45
C ASP A 871 37.60 27.23 -21.43
N ASP A 872 37.53 28.44 -21.97
CA ASP A 872 36.50 28.94 -22.90
C ASP A 872 35.07 28.98 -22.30
N ALA A 873 34.92 29.06 -20.97
CA ALA A 873 33.61 29.14 -20.31
C ALA A 873 32.99 30.55 -20.38
N THR A 874 32.42 30.89 -21.55
CA THR A 874 31.72 32.16 -21.81
C THR A 874 30.34 32.20 -21.14
N SER A 875 29.32 31.61 -21.76
CA SER A 875 27.99 31.41 -21.17
C SER A 875 27.90 30.17 -20.26
N CYS A 876 28.91 29.30 -20.33
CA CYS A 876 29.03 28.04 -19.61
C CYS A 876 29.62 28.22 -18.20
N TYR A 877 29.54 27.17 -17.38
CA TYR A 877 30.15 27.12 -16.03
C TYR A 877 31.11 25.96 -15.90
N ILE A 878 32.26 26.21 -15.29
CA ILE A 878 33.18 25.18 -14.81
C ILE A 878 32.88 24.96 -13.33
N VAL A 879 32.53 23.72 -12.99
CA VAL A 879 32.25 23.30 -11.61
C VAL A 879 33.30 22.28 -11.17
N VAL A 880 33.90 22.51 -10.00
CA VAL A 880 34.84 21.60 -9.36
C VAL A 880 34.31 21.19 -7.99
N LEU A 881 34.11 19.90 -7.80
CA LEU A 881 33.72 19.27 -6.54
C LEU A 881 34.93 18.55 -5.94
N ARG A 882 35.26 18.82 -4.69
CA ARG A 882 36.36 18.17 -3.98
C ARG A 882 35.89 17.55 -2.69
N CYS A 883 36.24 16.28 -2.51
CA CYS A 883 35.96 15.43 -1.36
C CYS A 883 37.29 14.78 -0.92
N PRO A 884 37.49 14.40 0.36
CA PRO A 884 38.60 13.55 0.80
C PRO A 884 38.88 12.31 -0.09
N VAL A 885 37.85 11.74 -0.72
CA VAL A 885 37.97 10.58 -1.62
C VAL A 885 38.58 10.94 -2.99
N GLY A 886 38.33 12.16 -3.50
CA GLY A 886 38.73 12.57 -4.84
C GLY A 886 38.15 13.92 -5.31
N CYS A 887 38.35 14.23 -6.58
CA CYS A 887 37.87 15.44 -7.25
C CYS A 887 36.97 15.08 -8.45
N SER A 888 36.00 15.93 -8.77
CA SER A 888 35.22 15.88 -10.00
C SER A 888 35.15 17.27 -10.62
N ILE A 889 35.57 17.41 -11.86
CA ILE A 889 35.49 18.66 -12.64
C ILE A 889 34.56 18.44 -13.85
N GLY A 890 33.74 19.44 -14.18
CA GLY A 890 32.87 19.40 -15.36
C GLY A 890 32.69 20.78 -15.98
N HIS A 891 32.62 20.82 -17.32
CA HIS A 891 32.32 22.03 -18.08
C HIS A 891 30.86 21.96 -18.56
N LEU A 892 30.01 22.75 -17.92
CA LEU A 892 28.55 22.69 -17.99
C LEU A 892 27.99 23.80 -18.88
N ASP A 893 27.42 23.44 -20.01
CA ASP A 893 26.84 24.36 -21.01
C ASP A 893 25.31 24.30 -21.10
N THR A 894 24.71 23.23 -20.57
CA THR A 894 23.26 23.01 -20.57
C THR A 894 22.78 22.53 -19.20
N PRO A 895 21.54 22.85 -18.80
CA PRO A 895 20.96 22.36 -17.54
C PRO A 895 20.98 20.83 -17.41
N LEU A 896 20.69 20.10 -18.48
CA LEU A 896 20.64 18.62 -18.46
C LEU A 896 22.01 18.00 -18.15
N ARG A 897 23.08 18.54 -18.73
CA ARG A 897 24.45 18.12 -18.42
C ARG A 897 24.89 18.53 -17.01
N ALA A 898 24.45 19.69 -16.51
CA ALA A 898 24.66 20.07 -15.10
C ALA A 898 24.02 19.04 -14.14
N ARG A 899 22.75 18.68 -14.37
CA ARG A 899 22.06 17.64 -13.60
C ARG A 899 22.75 16.27 -13.69
N SER A 900 23.23 15.91 -14.88
CA SER A 900 23.99 14.66 -15.08
C SER A 900 25.35 14.67 -14.37
N PHE A 901 26.02 15.82 -14.28
CA PHE A 901 27.31 15.99 -13.60
C PHE A 901 27.20 15.71 -12.10
N PHE A 902 26.21 16.31 -11.42
CA PHE A 902 25.98 16.06 -10.00
C PHE A 902 25.61 14.59 -9.76
N ARG A 903 24.66 14.03 -10.52
CA ARG A 903 24.25 12.62 -10.43
C ARG A 903 25.43 11.64 -10.60
N ASN A 904 26.36 11.93 -11.50
CA ASN A 904 27.54 11.07 -11.74
C ASN A 904 28.61 11.26 -10.64
N SER A 905 28.81 12.49 -10.17
CA SER A 905 29.77 12.79 -9.10
C SER A 905 29.33 12.24 -7.73
N GLU A 906 28.04 12.33 -7.41
CA GLU A 906 27.45 11.81 -6.17
C GLU A 906 27.59 10.29 -6.06
N ARG A 907 27.37 9.56 -7.16
CA ARG A 907 27.62 8.10 -7.25
C ARG A 907 29.06 7.73 -6.90
N PHE A 908 30.03 8.57 -7.26
CA PHE A 908 31.43 8.34 -6.94
C PHE A 908 31.74 8.66 -5.47
N PHE A 909 31.36 9.86 -4.99
CA PHE A 909 31.72 10.33 -3.65
C PHE A 909 30.99 9.61 -2.51
N PHE A 910 29.68 9.33 -2.65
CA PHE A 910 28.82 8.89 -1.55
C PHE A 910 28.55 7.37 -1.52
N SER A 911 29.33 6.60 -2.29
CA SER A 911 29.16 5.14 -2.39
C SER A 911 29.51 4.36 -1.11
N LYS A 912 30.13 5.01 -0.11
CA LYS A 912 30.63 4.35 1.12
C LYS A 912 30.29 5.09 2.42
N GLU A 913 30.44 6.41 2.47
CA GLU A 913 30.14 7.23 3.67
C GLU A 913 29.64 8.64 3.28
N SER A 914 29.00 9.34 4.22
CA SER A 914 28.60 10.74 4.06
C SER A 914 29.77 11.69 4.32
N VAL A 915 30.29 12.35 3.30
CA VAL A 915 31.48 13.20 3.39
C VAL A 915 31.15 14.65 2.99
N ASN A 916 31.71 15.65 3.68
CA ASN A 916 31.57 17.05 3.26
C ASN A 916 32.27 17.29 1.91
N VAL A 917 31.61 17.97 0.99
CA VAL A 917 32.13 18.26 -0.36
C VAL A 917 32.27 19.78 -0.55
N THR A 918 33.48 20.24 -0.86
CA THR A 918 33.74 21.64 -1.21
C THR A 918 33.48 21.88 -2.69
N VAL A 919 32.73 22.94 -3.01
CA VAL A 919 32.23 23.26 -4.35
C VAL A 919 32.82 24.57 -4.84
N HIS A 920 33.41 24.56 -6.03
CA HIS A 920 33.89 25.75 -6.72
C HIS A 920 33.10 25.93 -8.02
N ILE A 921 32.62 27.14 -8.29
CA ILE A 921 31.80 27.50 -9.46
C ILE A 921 32.41 28.75 -10.10
N VAL A 922 32.83 28.65 -11.36
CA VAL A 922 33.45 29.75 -12.12
C VAL A 922 32.88 29.77 -13.53
N GLY A 923 32.62 30.95 -14.07
CA GLY A 923 32.15 31.15 -15.45
C GLY A 923 30.80 31.85 -15.52
N GLY A 924 30.26 31.94 -16.73
CA GLY A 924 29.04 32.67 -17.03
C GLY A 924 29.19 34.19 -16.88
N PHE A 925 28.38 34.90 -17.64
CA PHE A 925 28.12 36.34 -17.52
C PHE A 925 26.63 36.57 -17.91
N PRO A 926 25.99 37.70 -17.59
CA PRO A 926 24.63 37.97 -18.06
C PRO A 926 24.62 38.10 -19.59
N ASP A 927 24.31 36.99 -20.26
CA ASP A 927 24.21 36.90 -21.71
C ASP A 927 22.80 37.29 -22.17
N PRO A 928 22.64 37.85 -23.38
CA PRO A 928 21.34 38.34 -23.85
C PRO A 928 20.28 37.24 -24.06
N ARG A 929 20.66 35.96 -23.94
CA ARG A 929 19.77 34.80 -24.11
C ARG A 929 19.50 34.08 -22.79
N ASN A 930 19.97 34.61 -21.66
CA ASN A 930 19.86 34.05 -20.30
C ASN A 930 20.31 32.58 -20.18
N ILE A 931 21.21 32.12 -21.03
CA ILE A 931 21.71 30.74 -21.04
C ILE A 931 22.50 30.49 -19.75
N SER A 932 23.39 31.41 -19.37
CA SER A 932 24.17 31.31 -18.14
C SER A 932 23.26 31.23 -16.92
N HIS A 933 22.24 32.09 -16.85
CA HIS A 933 21.27 32.07 -15.75
C HIS A 933 20.53 30.72 -15.67
N SER A 934 20.13 30.14 -16.81
CA SER A 934 19.46 28.83 -16.84
C SER A 934 20.35 27.69 -16.33
N VAL A 935 21.64 27.69 -16.66
CA VAL A 935 22.61 26.68 -16.19
C VAL A 935 22.91 26.88 -14.70
N LEU A 936 23.09 28.12 -14.25
CA LEU A 936 23.32 28.45 -12.84
C LEU A 936 22.14 28.04 -11.94
N VAL A 937 20.90 28.19 -12.41
CA VAL A 937 19.70 27.75 -11.70
C VAL A 937 19.70 26.24 -11.47
N GLU A 938 20.08 25.43 -12.46
CA GLU A 938 20.14 23.97 -12.31
C GLU A 938 21.32 23.51 -11.45
N ILE A 939 22.47 24.21 -11.51
CA ILE A 939 23.61 23.99 -10.59
C ILE A 939 23.18 24.26 -9.15
N LEU A 940 22.56 25.41 -8.88
CA LEU A 940 22.09 25.76 -7.54
C LEU A 940 20.95 24.86 -7.06
N SER A 941 20.06 24.41 -7.95
CA SER A 941 19.04 23.39 -7.64
C SER A 941 19.68 22.06 -7.25
N SER A 942 20.68 21.59 -8.01
CA SER A 942 21.38 20.34 -7.71
C SER A 942 22.10 20.40 -6.35
N LEU A 943 22.68 21.54 -6.00
CA LEU A 943 23.31 21.76 -4.69
C LEU A 943 22.28 21.85 -3.56
N ILE A 944 21.37 22.83 -3.62
CA ILE A 944 20.44 23.19 -2.54
C ILE A 944 19.39 22.11 -2.28
N CYS A 945 19.11 21.24 -3.25
CA CYS A 945 18.08 20.20 -3.13
C CYS A 945 18.63 18.78 -3.04
N SER A 946 19.93 18.63 -2.80
CA SER A 946 20.55 17.36 -2.46
C SER A 946 20.27 16.93 -1.02
N ASP A 947 20.50 15.67 -0.71
CA ASP A 947 20.51 15.14 0.67
C ASP A 947 21.92 15.26 1.33
N HIS A 948 22.83 16.06 0.75
CA HIS A 948 24.24 16.09 1.12
C HIS A 948 24.75 17.50 1.46
N ASN A 949 25.73 17.59 2.37
CA ASN A 949 26.27 18.85 2.84
C ASN A 949 27.36 19.37 1.89
N TYR A 950 27.05 20.45 1.16
CA TYR A 950 28.00 21.16 0.31
C TYR A 950 28.57 22.40 1.01
N GLU A 951 29.88 22.59 0.92
CA GLU A 951 30.58 23.80 1.38
C GLU A 951 31.02 24.66 0.19
N LEU A 952 30.67 25.95 0.20
CA LEU A 952 31.00 26.84 -0.92
C LEU A 952 32.45 27.31 -0.85
N GLY A 953 33.27 26.87 -1.80
CA GLY A 953 34.65 27.30 -2.01
C GLY A 953 34.73 28.63 -2.75
N VAL A 954 35.21 28.61 -3.99
CA VAL A 954 35.27 29.81 -4.86
C VAL A 954 33.98 29.92 -5.67
N CYS A 955 33.42 31.12 -5.75
CA CYS A 955 32.20 31.37 -6.53
C CYS A 955 32.36 32.69 -7.31
N CYS A 956 32.60 32.59 -8.61
CA CYS A 956 32.73 33.73 -9.52
C CYS A 956 31.78 33.52 -10.71
N VAL A 957 30.56 34.05 -10.58
CA VAL A 957 29.42 33.70 -11.44
C VAL A 957 28.62 34.91 -11.89
N GLY A 958 28.14 34.90 -13.13
CA GLY A 958 27.16 35.88 -13.63
C GLY A 958 27.68 37.31 -13.55
N GLU A 959 26.94 38.21 -12.90
CA GLU A 959 27.34 39.61 -12.72
C GLU A 959 28.71 39.80 -12.06
N ASN A 960 29.13 38.89 -11.19
CA ASN A 960 30.42 38.98 -10.50
C ASN A 960 31.62 38.63 -11.38
N ASN A 961 31.41 38.01 -12.54
CA ASN A 961 32.46 37.66 -13.50
C ASN A 961 32.65 38.75 -14.58
N ILE A 962 32.04 39.93 -14.45
CA ILE A 962 32.17 41.03 -15.43
C ILE A 962 33.32 41.98 -15.05
N LEU A 963 34.02 42.53 -16.05
CA LEU A 963 34.84 43.74 -15.89
C LEU A 963 34.00 44.98 -16.21
N SER A 964 33.99 45.96 -15.30
CA SER A 964 33.35 47.26 -15.53
C SER A 964 34.03 48.00 -16.70
N SER A 965 33.48 47.86 -17.92
CA SER A 965 34.06 48.41 -19.15
C SER A 965 33.15 49.49 -19.75
N SER A 966 33.78 50.60 -20.15
CA SER A 966 33.18 51.87 -20.57
C SER A 966 32.49 51.85 -21.96
N GLY A 967 32.12 50.67 -22.46
CA GLY A 967 31.58 50.46 -23.81
C GLY A 967 30.23 49.74 -23.90
N GLY A 968 29.51 49.57 -22.79
CA GLY A 968 28.13 49.04 -22.78
C GLY A 968 27.94 47.55 -23.11
N LYS A 969 29.02 46.82 -23.45
CA LYS A 969 29.00 45.37 -23.68
C LYS A 969 29.63 44.63 -22.50
N SER A 970 28.86 43.78 -21.84
CA SER A 970 29.36 42.88 -20.80
C SER A 970 30.28 41.82 -21.40
N GLN A 971 31.44 41.60 -20.76
CA GLN A 971 32.39 40.54 -21.10
C GLN A 971 32.81 39.77 -19.83
N PRO A 972 32.89 38.42 -19.89
CA PRO A 972 33.42 37.62 -18.79
C PRO A 972 34.94 37.86 -18.60
N VAL A 973 35.39 37.90 -17.35
CA VAL A 973 36.80 38.07 -16.98
C VAL A 973 37.51 36.73 -16.91
N ILE A 974 36.89 35.75 -16.28
CA ILE A 974 37.46 34.42 -16.07
C ILE A 974 36.72 33.44 -16.96
N LEU A 975 37.45 32.93 -17.96
CA LEU A 975 37.00 31.92 -18.92
C LEU A 975 37.52 30.51 -18.58
N GLY A 976 38.64 30.43 -17.85
CA GLY A 976 39.29 29.17 -17.53
C GLY A 976 39.83 29.11 -16.11
N VAL A 977 40.02 27.87 -15.65
CA VAL A 977 40.54 27.56 -14.31
C VAL A 977 41.52 26.41 -14.36
N ILE A 978 42.49 26.47 -13.46
CA ILE A 978 43.37 25.37 -13.10
C ILE A 978 43.13 25.01 -11.64
N PHE A 979 42.97 23.73 -11.36
CA PHE A 979 42.79 23.18 -10.02
C PHE A 979 43.87 22.16 -9.72
N ASN A 980 44.63 22.37 -8.64
CA ASN A 980 45.60 21.39 -8.13
C ASN A 980 44.88 20.42 -7.17
N ILE A 981 44.87 19.14 -7.54
CA ILE A 981 44.10 18.09 -6.86
C ILE A 981 44.65 17.83 -5.45
N LYS A 982 45.98 17.93 -5.29
CA LYS A 982 46.72 17.68 -4.05
C LYS A 982 46.53 18.83 -3.05
N THR A 983 46.74 20.08 -3.47
CA THR A 983 46.74 21.27 -2.59
C THR A 983 45.35 21.88 -2.39
N ASN A 984 44.33 21.44 -3.14
CA ASN A 984 42.97 22.01 -3.13
C ASN A 984 42.94 23.51 -3.48
N GLN A 985 43.83 23.95 -4.37
CA GLN A 985 43.92 25.33 -4.83
C GLN A 985 43.35 25.45 -6.24
N ILE A 986 42.44 26.41 -6.43
CA ILE A 986 41.91 26.84 -7.73
C ILE A 986 42.45 28.23 -8.06
N ASN A 987 42.94 28.42 -9.29
CA ASN A 987 43.39 29.71 -9.82
C ASN A 987 42.74 29.96 -11.20
N PRO A 988 42.57 31.23 -11.61
CA PRO A 988 42.24 31.58 -12.99
C PRO A 988 43.34 31.07 -13.93
N ALA A 989 42.96 30.52 -15.08
CA ALA A 989 43.92 30.05 -16.08
C ALA A 989 43.47 30.37 -17.51
N ARG A 990 44.44 30.44 -18.40
CA ARG A 990 44.25 30.44 -19.85
C ARG A 990 45.00 29.23 -20.41
N ILE A 991 44.33 28.38 -21.19
CA ILE A 991 44.87 27.13 -21.71
C ILE A 991 44.85 27.20 -23.24
N SER A 992 46.04 27.31 -23.83
CA SER A 992 46.23 27.30 -25.29
C SER A 992 45.67 26.03 -25.94
N TRP A 993 45.34 26.08 -27.24
CA TRP A 993 44.88 24.89 -27.98
C TRP A 993 45.87 23.72 -27.87
N LYS A 994 47.18 24.01 -27.82
CA LYS A 994 48.25 23.00 -27.67
C LYS A 994 48.17 22.18 -26.39
N ALA A 995 47.66 22.75 -25.31
CA ALA A 995 47.58 22.09 -24.01
C ALA A 995 46.28 21.28 -23.77
N ARG A 996 45.36 21.20 -24.75
CA ARG A 996 44.01 20.59 -24.59
C ARG A 996 43.92 19.11 -24.98
N GLY A 997 45.05 18.47 -25.20
CA GLY A 997 45.15 17.06 -25.59
C GLY A 997 44.68 16.05 -24.53
N PRO A 998 44.59 14.75 -24.88
CA PRO A 998 44.83 14.18 -26.20
C PRO A 998 43.64 14.37 -27.16
N VAL A 999 43.92 14.34 -28.47
CA VAL A 999 42.96 14.40 -29.59
C VAL A 999 41.80 15.42 -29.44
N PRO A 1000 42.08 16.72 -29.23
CA PRO A 1000 41.08 17.72 -28.85
C PRO A 1000 40.01 17.94 -29.92
N ALA A 1001 40.35 17.88 -31.21
CA ALA A 1001 39.40 18.03 -32.31
C ALA A 1001 38.36 16.91 -32.34
N LEU A 1002 38.76 15.67 -32.06
CA LEU A 1002 37.86 14.51 -32.01
C LEU A 1002 36.94 14.56 -30.77
N ARG A 1003 37.43 15.08 -29.65
CA ARG A 1003 36.63 15.29 -28.42
C ARG A 1003 35.58 16.36 -28.61
N LEU A 1004 35.93 17.51 -29.20
CA LEU A 1004 34.96 18.56 -29.52
C LEU A 1004 33.92 18.11 -30.57
N LEU A 1005 34.29 17.28 -31.55
CA LEU A 1005 33.34 16.73 -32.53
C LEU A 1005 32.17 15.98 -31.86
N ARG A 1006 32.39 15.37 -30.69
CA ARG A 1006 31.35 14.65 -29.95
C ARG A 1006 30.17 15.56 -29.57
N LEU A 1007 30.38 16.87 -29.41
CA LEU A 1007 29.30 17.83 -29.11
C LEU A 1007 28.24 17.93 -30.20
N ASP A 1008 28.56 17.58 -31.45
CA ASP A 1008 27.61 17.54 -32.56
C ASP A 1008 26.62 16.37 -32.48
N TYR A 1009 26.82 15.42 -31.55
CA TYR A 1009 25.92 14.28 -31.40
C TYR A 1009 24.60 14.67 -30.72
N VAL A 1010 23.56 14.82 -31.55
CA VAL A 1010 22.19 15.26 -31.20
C VAL A 1010 21.43 14.28 -30.26
N GLY A 1011 22.09 13.28 -29.69
CA GLY A 1011 21.47 12.19 -28.91
C GLY A 1011 21.87 12.08 -27.43
N SER A 1012 22.78 12.92 -26.91
CA SER A 1012 23.24 12.81 -25.52
C SER A 1012 23.12 14.12 -24.72
N ASP A 1013 22.02 14.23 -23.97
CA ASP A 1013 21.82 15.23 -22.91
C ASP A 1013 22.63 14.92 -21.63
N GLU A 1014 23.27 13.74 -21.55
CA GLU A 1014 24.15 13.34 -20.45
C GLU A 1014 25.58 13.84 -20.67
N ILE A 1015 26.27 14.17 -19.56
CA ILE A 1015 27.67 14.61 -19.58
C ILE A 1015 28.62 13.40 -19.64
N THR A 1016 29.64 13.43 -20.51
CA THR A 1016 30.53 12.28 -20.69
C THR A 1016 31.73 12.33 -19.74
N ASN A 1017 31.93 11.28 -18.93
CA ASN A 1017 33.10 11.16 -18.06
C ASN A 1017 34.30 10.61 -18.85
N VAL A 1018 35.35 11.42 -19.03
CA VAL A 1018 36.52 11.06 -19.85
C VAL A 1018 37.67 10.45 -19.08
N PHE A 1019 37.59 10.36 -17.76
CA PHE A 1019 38.63 9.78 -16.92
C PHE A 1019 38.08 8.64 -16.07
N ASN A 1020 38.65 7.43 -16.21
CA ASN A 1020 38.28 6.27 -15.43
C ASN A 1020 39.00 6.29 -14.07
N PRO A 1021 38.29 6.49 -12.94
CA PRO A 1021 38.92 6.63 -11.63
C PRO A 1021 39.52 5.33 -11.08
N GLU A 1022 39.03 4.17 -11.49
CA GLU A 1022 39.56 2.87 -11.01
C GLU A 1022 40.88 2.52 -11.69
N ARG A 1023 41.00 2.83 -12.99
CA ARG A 1023 42.17 2.46 -13.80
C ARG A 1023 43.20 3.57 -13.93
N GLY A 1024 42.83 4.84 -13.74
CA GLY A 1024 43.73 5.98 -13.93
C GLY A 1024 44.05 6.28 -15.40
N TYR A 1025 43.10 6.02 -16.30
CA TYR A 1025 43.24 6.27 -17.74
C TYR A 1025 42.23 7.30 -18.22
N LEU A 1026 42.66 8.12 -19.19
CA LEU A 1026 41.76 8.94 -19.99
C LEU A 1026 41.21 8.05 -21.12
N THR A 1027 39.88 7.94 -21.19
CA THR A 1027 39.15 7.04 -22.09
C THR A 1027 38.19 7.81 -22.97
N ILE A 1028 38.30 7.63 -24.29
CA ILE A 1028 37.41 8.21 -25.28
C ILE A 1028 36.64 7.06 -25.93
N ASP A 1029 35.39 6.89 -25.52
CA ASP A 1029 34.52 5.87 -26.09
C ASP A 1029 34.07 6.20 -27.51
N PRO A 1030 33.82 5.17 -28.36
CA PRO A 1030 33.23 5.36 -29.68
C PRO A 1030 31.87 6.05 -29.59
N PHE A 1031 31.67 7.08 -30.41
CA PHE A 1031 30.40 7.77 -30.52
C PHE A 1031 29.89 7.77 -31.97
N PRO A 1032 28.58 7.66 -32.20
CA PRO A 1032 28.02 7.72 -33.54
C PRO A 1032 28.18 9.13 -34.12
N TYR A 1033 28.74 9.20 -35.32
CA TYR A 1033 28.91 10.42 -36.10
C TYR A 1033 28.22 10.24 -37.45
N VAL A 1034 27.47 11.25 -37.88
CA VAL A 1034 26.87 11.30 -39.23
C VAL A 1034 27.41 12.54 -39.91
N ARG A 1035 28.07 12.36 -41.06
CA ARG A 1035 28.57 13.51 -41.83
C ARG A 1035 27.38 14.32 -42.34
N PRO A 1036 27.36 15.66 -42.13
CA PRO A 1036 26.34 16.51 -42.74
C PRO A 1036 26.35 16.37 -44.26
N ALA A 1037 25.16 16.33 -44.89
CA ALA A 1037 25.01 16.13 -46.33
C ALA A 1037 25.72 17.21 -47.19
N PHE A 1038 25.92 18.40 -46.63
CA PHE A 1038 26.71 19.48 -47.23
C PHE A 1038 27.70 20.02 -46.20
N VAL A 1039 28.98 20.08 -46.57
CA VAL A 1039 30.06 20.70 -45.80
C VAL A 1039 30.88 21.53 -46.79
N ASN A 1040 30.90 22.86 -46.60
CA ASN A 1040 31.64 23.78 -47.47
C ASN A 1040 33.15 23.55 -47.33
N THR A 1041 33.91 23.63 -48.43
CA THR A 1041 35.38 23.43 -48.40
C THR A 1041 36.12 24.55 -47.67
N GLN A 1042 35.53 25.74 -47.58
CA GLN A 1042 35.98 26.85 -46.75
C GLN A 1042 34.81 27.27 -45.85
N ILE A 1043 35.08 27.42 -44.55
CA ILE A 1043 34.10 27.93 -43.58
C ILE A 1043 34.30 29.43 -43.44
N THR A 1044 33.22 30.21 -43.48
CA THR A 1044 33.30 31.66 -43.28
C THR A 1044 33.40 32.00 -41.79
N SER A 1045 33.94 33.18 -41.47
CA SER A 1045 33.97 33.67 -40.08
C SER A 1045 32.56 33.86 -39.51
N GLU A 1046 31.57 34.14 -40.36
CA GLU A 1046 30.15 34.25 -40.00
C GLU A 1046 29.53 32.88 -39.69
N GLU A 1047 29.87 31.83 -40.46
CA GLU A 1047 29.43 30.45 -40.19
C GLU A 1047 30.00 29.89 -38.88
N ILE A 1048 31.23 30.26 -38.49
CA ILE A 1048 31.78 29.89 -37.17
C ILE A 1048 31.06 30.68 -36.07
N ARG A 1049 30.88 32.00 -36.24
CA ARG A 1049 30.15 32.85 -35.28
C ARG A 1049 28.72 32.37 -35.05
N ALA A 1050 28.04 31.86 -36.07
CA ALA A 1050 26.70 31.30 -35.96
C ALA A 1050 26.61 30.03 -35.09
N ARG A 1051 27.73 29.35 -34.80
CA ARG A 1051 27.80 28.19 -33.90
C ARG A 1051 28.09 28.54 -32.44
N SER A 1052 28.54 29.77 -32.16
CA SER A 1052 28.81 30.24 -30.81
C SER A 1052 27.52 30.65 -30.10
N THR A 1053 27.51 30.52 -28.77
CA THR A 1053 26.42 31.02 -27.95
C THR A 1053 26.50 32.53 -27.69
N THR A 1054 27.72 33.08 -27.65
CA THR A 1054 28.02 34.49 -27.38
C THR A 1054 29.17 34.98 -28.27
N PRO A 1055 28.93 35.22 -29.58
CA PRO A 1055 30.00 35.30 -30.59
C PRO A 1055 30.95 36.49 -30.47
N GLU A 1056 30.59 37.51 -29.68
CA GLU A 1056 31.43 38.69 -29.39
C GLU A 1056 32.29 38.53 -28.12
N GLN A 1057 32.07 37.44 -27.37
CA GLN A 1057 32.73 37.15 -26.09
C GLN A 1057 33.62 35.90 -26.16
N GLU A 1058 33.63 35.17 -27.28
CA GLU A 1058 34.48 33.99 -27.44
C GLU A 1058 35.98 34.33 -27.54
N PRO A 1059 36.87 33.56 -26.86
CA PRO A 1059 38.30 33.70 -27.01
C PRO A 1059 38.80 33.15 -28.36
N ALA A 1060 40.01 33.55 -28.77
CA ALA A 1060 40.63 33.06 -30.01
C ALA A 1060 40.74 31.52 -30.09
N THR A 1061 40.96 30.87 -28.94
CA THR A 1061 41.02 29.42 -28.75
C THR A 1061 39.74 28.68 -29.15
N TYR A 1062 38.57 29.31 -28.97
CA TYR A 1062 37.30 28.75 -29.41
C TYR A 1062 37.25 28.64 -30.94
N PHE A 1063 37.68 29.69 -31.65
CA PHE A 1063 37.71 29.70 -33.12
C PHE A 1063 38.72 28.71 -33.69
N GLU A 1064 39.90 28.58 -33.08
CA GLU A 1064 40.89 27.54 -33.40
C GLU A 1064 40.27 26.13 -33.32
N GLY A 1065 39.55 25.83 -32.22
CA GLY A 1065 38.86 24.55 -32.04
C GLY A 1065 37.76 24.28 -33.06
N GLN A 1066 36.92 25.29 -33.36
CA GLN A 1066 35.88 25.15 -34.39
C GLN A 1066 36.45 24.94 -35.79
N ILE A 1067 37.59 25.56 -36.12
CA ILE A 1067 38.32 25.33 -37.38
C ILE A 1067 38.85 23.90 -37.43
N ALA A 1068 39.46 23.40 -36.35
CA ALA A 1068 39.95 22.02 -36.27
C ALA A 1068 38.82 20.99 -36.45
N VAL A 1069 37.70 21.16 -35.74
CA VAL A 1069 36.50 20.32 -35.91
C VAL A 1069 35.98 20.38 -37.35
N HIS A 1070 35.95 21.56 -37.98
CA HIS A 1070 35.51 21.70 -39.35
C HIS A 1070 36.42 20.99 -40.37
N ARG A 1071 37.74 21.08 -40.20
CA ARG A 1071 38.72 20.33 -41.00
C ARG A 1071 38.52 18.82 -40.86
N LEU A 1072 38.26 18.34 -39.65
CA LEU A 1072 37.96 16.94 -39.38
C LEU A 1072 36.68 16.50 -40.12
N ARG A 1073 35.57 17.26 -40.04
CA ARG A 1073 34.31 16.99 -40.77
C ARG A 1073 34.48 16.91 -42.29
N LEU A 1074 35.39 17.71 -42.86
CA LEU A 1074 35.67 17.70 -44.30
C LEU A 1074 36.32 16.40 -44.78
N HIS A 1075 37.25 15.85 -44.00
CA HIS A 1075 38.09 14.72 -44.39
C HIS A 1075 37.55 13.36 -43.90
N CYS A 1076 36.68 13.34 -42.88
CA CYS A 1076 36.14 12.09 -42.33
C CYS A 1076 34.96 11.50 -43.13
N PRO A 1077 34.95 10.19 -43.41
CA PRO A 1077 33.75 9.49 -43.86
C PRO A 1077 32.73 9.27 -42.71
N ASN A 1078 31.56 8.71 -43.02
CA ASN A 1078 30.48 8.42 -42.05
C ASN A 1078 30.85 7.44 -40.91
N SER A 1079 32.03 6.81 -40.97
CA SER A 1079 32.54 5.92 -39.93
C SER A 1079 33.88 6.44 -39.42
N LEU A 1080 33.95 6.74 -38.12
CA LEU A 1080 35.20 7.13 -37.45
C LEU A 1080 36.11 5.90 -37.32
N SER A 1081 36.98 5.71 -38.32
CA SER A 1081 37.86 4.53 -38.47
C SER A 1081 38.78 4.29 -37.27
N TRP A 1082 39.19 5.35 -36.57
CA TRP A 1082 40.02 5.30 -35.37
C TRP A 1082 39.45 4.43 -34.24
N PHE A 1083 38.13 4.26 -34.16
CA PHE A 1083 37.48 3.41 -33.16
C PHE A 1083 37.35 1.93 -33.58
N GLY A 1084 37.83 1.54 -34.77
CA GLY A 1084 37.67 0.19 -35.32
C GLY A 1084 38.32 -0.94 -34.50
N LEU A 1085 39.24 -0.61 -33.59
CA LEU A 1085 39.91 -1.54 -32.67
C LEU A 1085 39.50 -1.32 -31.19
N GLY A 1086 38.45 -0.53 -30.92
CA GLY A 1086 37.95 -0.24 -29.57
C GLY A 1086 38.06 1.24 -29.16
N PRO A 1087 37.83 1.56 -27.87
CA PRO A 1087 37.97 2.92 -27.35
C PRO A 1087 39.42 3.41 -27.38
N LEU A 1088 39.62 4.72 -27.45
CA LEU A 1088 40.96 5.31 -27.32
C LEU A 1088 41.30 5.45 -25.84
N ILE A 1089 42.48 4.96 -25.43
CA ILE A 1089 42.94 4.92 -24.04
C ILE A 1089 44.33 5.53 -23.94
N PHE A 1090 44.46 6.54 -23.06
CA PHE A 1090 45.71 7.26 -22.80
C PHE A 1090 46.08 7.19 -21.32
N ARG A 1091 47.37 7.02 -21.02
CA ARG A 1091 47.93 7.11 -19.65
C ARG A 1091 48.66 8.43 -19.44
N CYS A 1092 48.58 8.95 -18.22
CA CYS A 1092 49.35 10.13 -17.81
C CYS A 1092 50.82 9.74 -17.57
N VAL A 1093 51.75 10.61 -17.96
CA VAL A 1093 53.20 10.50 -17.73
C VAL A 1093 53.73 11.85 -17.24
N LEU A 1094 54.81 11.86 -16.46
CA LEU A 1094 55.44 13.07 -15.91
C LEU A 1094 56.28 13.89 -16.92
N ASP A 1095 56.26 13.50 -18.21
CA ASP A 1095 56.98 14.22 -19.28
C ASP A 1095 56.18 15.45 -19.71
N SER A 1096 56.76 16.65 -19.55
CA SER A 1096 56.15 17.94 -19.89
C SER A 1096 55.91 18.15 -21.39
N ASN A 1097 56.53 17.34 -22.26
CA ASN A 1097 56.38 17.49 -23.71
C ASN A 1097 55.28 16.57 -24.28
N LYS A 1098 55.01 15.43 -23.63
CA LYS A 1098 53.95 14.47 -24.00
C LYS A 1098 53.30 13.83 -22.76
N PRO A 1099 52.45 14.57 -22.03
CA PRO A 1099 51.86 14.10 -20.77
C PRO A 1099 50.86 12.95 -20.96
N TRP A 1100 50.32 12.74 -22.17
CA TRP A 1100 49.37 11.69 -22.50
C TRP A 1100 49.96 10.73 -23.52
N VAL A 1101 50.23 9.49 -23.09
CA VAL A 1101 50.79 8.43 -23.95
C VAL A 1101 49.71 7.41 -24.32
N PRO A 1102 49.52 7.09 -25.62
CA PRO A 1102 48.56 6.08 -26.07
C PRO A 1102 48.92 4.68 -25.56
N ILE A 1103 47.91 3.87 -25.22
CA ILE A 1103 48.11 2.51 -24.68
C ILE A 1103 47.83 1.41 -25.70
N ASN A 1104 46.83 1.60 -26.58
CA ASN A 1104 46.44 0.62 -27.59
C ASN A 1104 46.70 1.13 -29.02
N GLY A 1105 46.69 0.22 -30.00
CA GLY A 1105 46.95 0.55 -31.41
C GLY A 1105 45.92 1.52 -32.03
N ALA A 1106 44.70 1.56 -31.49
CA ALA A 1106 43.70 2.57 -31.86
C ALA A 1106 44.18 3.99 -31.49
N SER A 1107 44.68 4.16 -30.26
CA SER A 1107 45.19 5.43 -29.74
C SER A 1107 46.51 5.88 -30.36
N THR A 1108 47.39 4.96 -30.79
CA THR A 1108 48.61 5.37 -31.52
C THR A 1108 48.23 5.95 -32.87
N VAL A 1109 47.41 5.24 -33.66
CA VAL A 1109 46.92 5.72 -34.96
C VAL A 1109 46.15 7.04 -34.81
N ALA A 1110 45.25 7.15 -33.82
CA ALA A 1110 44.50 8.39 -33.57
C ALA A 1110 45.35 9.54 -33.02
N SER A 1111 46.56 9.29 -32.49
CA SER A 1111 47.47 10.33 -31.99
C SER A 1111 48.52 10.76 -33.02
N GLU A 1112 48.78 9.93 -34.03
CA GLU A 1112 49.70 10.21 -35.14
C GLU A 1112 49.00 10.87 -36.34
N ASP A 1113 47.68 10.70 -36.46
CA ASP A 1113 46.87 11.27 -37.55
C ASP A 1113 46.77 12.81 -37.45
N PRO A 1114 47.15 13.58 -38.50
CA PRO A 1114 47.10 15.03 -38.49
C PRO A 1114 45.69 15.63 -38.43
N LEU A 1115 44.62 14.86 -38.66
CA LEU A 1115 43.23 15.33 -38.56
C LEU A 1115 42.70 15.36 -37.11
N THR A 1116 43.28 14.56 -36.23
CA THR A 1116 42.88 14.44 -34.81
C THR A 1116 43.91 15.06 -33.86
N ASN A 1117 45.16 15.19 -34.30
CA ASN A 1117 46.24 15.80 -33.54
C ASN A 1117 46.09 17.34 -33.43
N VAL A 1118 46.97 17.94 -32.64
CA VAL A 1118 46.84 19.27 -32.05
C VAL A 1118 47.41 20.39 -32.94
N GLU A 1119 48.22 20.05 -33.95
CA GLU A 1119 48.89 21.02 -34.82
C GLU A 1119 48.00 21.41 -36.01
N ILE A 1120 47.51 22.66 -35.96
CA ILE A 1120 46.66 23.34 -36.97
C ILE A 1120 47.52 24.00 -38.05
#